data_AF-A0A7V9QKQ3-F1
#
_entry.id   AF-A0A7V9QKQ3-F1
#
_cell.length_a   1.000
_cell.length_b   1.000
_cell.length_c   1.000
_cell.angle_alpha   90.00
_cell.angle_beta   90.00
_cell.angle_gamma   90.00
#
_symmetry.space_group_name_H-M   'P 1'
#
loop_
_entity.id
_entity.type
_entity.pdbx_description
1 polymer ?
#
loop_
_entity_poly.entity_id
_entity_poly.type
_entity_poly.pdbx_seq_one_letter_code
_entity_poly.pdbx_strand_id
1 'polypeptide(L)'
;MSISRYALALASCATLVACSAMTDPSASATTPQSLARWLIISPAQPTMPPGQSLLLSVRMLDSAGRDIAGQPALWSTSDSSIASVASDGTVSAHSIGSAQVTIASGHRRVSALVIVSNTPPTPTWVSVNPGTAQVSVHSSLRLQASVTDVNNHPLANVRVTWTSADPSVASVDSTGAVTGVTTGSVNILAHTASNEATAQLTVVGASVAHPPAPETPNQPAPPPPPPPLPPTSAGSLYNGYSAVSPHWSHIRTAVTDFYYSWNSVERQWAGQHYDLSMSGSAAAWKAVNPTIQNYPYVLLGFTVLPSATPSTGLPASQWYDDAVRWYSAHTQYNIETAFLHRLGQPADAAHRLKPYGWNSYVWVINPGDPGLIAYQTDRFRRLGLGQDGLFIDVQASGDLATFLKDSTGRSSEYTSSATSWPPSGQYFTDYAALLRTLKNAIGATMLQPNTGMYNFDPDFADVSAAGATHMEKANNPLYTGLPATWSWIDKMLGASVSVNFVDALDYSDMNSVKLRLGGSADSAFHRIKMMELASYYMVVPHSPDKLQLQLVNEWSRPFSTVWITAQEANIGHPTATRQQLSESVVSTDPFGQRVAVFQRDFDRALVIVRPQTGWGTQRYDDASAISIPLPSSETWVPLHADGTLGSPVTTIKLRNAEAAILIKKRTT
;
A
#
# COMPACT_ATOMS: atom_id res chain seq x y z
N MET A 1 55.96 -43.53 -2.41
CA MET A 1 54.49 -43.63 -2.41
C MET A 1 53.94 -42.21 -2.32
N SER A 2 53.15 -41.83 -3.33
CA SER A 2 53.09 -40.47 -3.87
C SER A 2 52.09 -39.57 -3.16
N ILE A 3 52.55 -38.38 -2.76
CA ILE A 3 51.78 -37.14 -2.84
C ILE A 3 52.73 -36.09 -3.41
N SER A 4 52.40 -35.46 -4.54
CA SER A 4 53.02 -34.19 -4.92
C SER A 4 52.00 -33.27 -5.57
N ARG A 5 51.80 -32.15 -4.88
CA ARG A 5 51.09 -30.97 -5.31
C ARG A 5 52.06 -30.06 -6.06
N TYR A 6 51.55 -29.45 -7.14
CA TYR A 6 51.82 -28.12 -7.70
C TYR A 6 53.04 -27.32 -7.25
N ALA A 7 53.78 -26.75 -8.22
CA ALA A 7 54.31 -25.39 -8.11
C ALA A 7 54.93 -24.83 -9.43
N LEU A 8 54.48 -23.61 -9.77
CA LEU A 8 55.20 -22.47 -10.39
C LEU A 8 55.72 -22.57 -11.84
N ALA A 9 55.38 -21.56 -12.68
CA ALA A 9 56.13 -20.30 -12.72
C ALA A 9 55.58 -19.31 -13.78
N LEU A 10 55.55 -18.02 -13.41
CA LEU A 10 55.35 -16.85 -14.26
C LEU A 10 56.72 -16.20 -14.54
N ALA A 11 57.02 -15.84 -15.79
CA ALA A 11 57.92 -14.76 -16.22
C ALA A 11 57.84 -14.64 -17.77
N SER A 12 57.18 -13.62 -18.32
CA SER A 12 57.69 -12.29 -18.72
C SER A 12 58.82 -12.29 -19.77
N CYS A 13 58.52 -11.77 -20.96
CA CYS A 13 59.46 -10.94 -21.73
C CYS A 13 58.74 -10.10 -22.80
N ALA A 14 58.94 -8.79 -22.74
CA ALA A 14 58.55 -7.82 -23.75
C ALA A 14 59.71 -7.54 -24.69
N THR A 15 59.44 -7.34 -25.98
CA THR A 15 60.31 -6.57 -26.88
C THR A 15 59.46 -5.70 -27.80
N LEU A 16 59.77 -4.41 -27.76
CA LEU A 16 59.27 -3.35 -28.65
C LEU A 16 60.18 -3.27 -29.87
N VAL A 17 59.58 -3.23 -31.07
CA VAL A 17 60.16 -2.54 -32.23
C VAL A 17 59.05 -1.73 -32.86
N ALA A 18 59.24 -0.40 -32.87
CA ALA A 18 58.40 0.55 -33.58
C ALA A 18 58.85 0.64 -35.04
N CYS A 19 57.88 0.70 -35.96
CA CYS A 19 58.07 1.28 -37.28
C CYS A 19 56.77 2.01 -37.64
N SER A 20 56.87 3.31 -37.92
CA SER A 20 55.74 4.17 -38.29
C SER A 20 55.73 4.38 -39.80
N ALA A 21 54.59 4.14 -40.46
CA ALA A 21 54.18 4.82 -41.69
C ALA A 21 52.66 4.65 -41.96
N MET A 22 51.92 5.72 -41.64
CA MET A 22 50.79 6.35 -42.35
C MET A 22 49.69 5.54 -43.07
N THR A 23 48.47 5.76 -42.55
CA THR A 23 47.16 6.02 -43.19
C THR A 23 46.47 4.94 -44.02
N ASP A 24 45.47 4.30 -43.40
CA ASP A 24 44.15 4.03 -44.01
C ASP A 24 43.06 3.96 -42.91
N PRO A 25 42.04 4.85 -42.85
CA PRO A 25 40.99 4.78 -41.85
C PRO A 25 39.78 4.03 -42.43
N SER A 26 39.83 2.70 -42.42
CA SER A 26 38.64 1.87 -42.64
C SER A 26 38.62 0.66 -41.72
N ALA A 27 38.74 0.91 -40.41
CA ALA A 27 38.24 -0.02 -39.41
C ALA A 27 36.84 0.46 -39.01
N SER A 28 35.81 -0.28 -39.42
CA SER A 28 34.45 -0.13 -38.90
C SER A 28 34.52 -0.12 -37.37
N ALA A 29 34.22 1.03 -36.77
CA ALA A 29 34.01 1.14 -35.34
C ALA A 29 32.81 0.24 -35.00
N THR A 30 33.06 -0.93 -34.41
CA THR A 30 32.01 -1.69 -33.75
C THR A 30 31.51 -0.85 -32.60
N THR A 31 30.30 -0.31 -32.74
CA THR A 31 29.54 0.34 -31.68
C THR A 31 29.63 -0.53 -30.42
N PRO A 32 30.00 -0.01 -29.23
CA PRO A 32 30.03 -0.81 -28.02
C PRO A 32 28.66 -1.47 -27.83
N GLN A 33 28.63 -2.81 -27.90
CA GLN A 33 27.41 -3.58 -27.83
C GLN A 33 26.79 -3.36 -26.44
N SER A 34 25.63 -2.68 -26.41
CA SER A 34 24.92 -2.39 -25.16
C SER A 34 24.57 -3.69 -24.45
N LEU A 35 24.97 -3.81 -23.17
CA LEU A 35 24.70 -5.00 -22.35
C LEU A 35 23.30 -4.93 -21.73
N ALA A 36 22.66 -6.09 -21.59
CA ALA A 36 21.35 -6.19 -20.95
C ALA A 36 21.44 -5.77 -19.47
N ARG A 37 20.67 -4.73 -19.11
CA ARG A 37 20.45 -4.34 -17.71
C ARG A 37 19.25 -5.07 -17.13
N TRP A 38 18.21 -5.28 -17.94
CA TRP A 38 16.95 -5.90 -17.52
C TRP A 38 16.59 -7.06 -18.43
N LEU A 39 16.07 -8.13 -17.83
CA LEU A 39 15.46 -9.26 -18.52
C LEU A 39 14.00 -9.33 -18.09
N ILE A 40 13.09 -9.39 -19.06
CA ILE A 40 11.65 -9.51 -18.84
C ILE A 40 11.19 -10.79 -19.52
N ILE A 41 10.69 -11.74 -18.73
CA ILE A 41 10.16 -13.03 -19.21
C ILE A 41 8.63 -12.97 -19.25
N SER A 42 8.02 -13.48 -20.32
CA SER A 42 6.57 -13.51 -20.46
C SER A 42 6.08 -14.78 -21.15
N PRO A 43 5.03 -15.44 -20.64
CA PRO A 43 4.41 -15.19 -19.33
C PRO A 43 5.31 -15.59 -18.16
N ALA A 44 5.14 -14.93 -17.00
CA ALA A 44 5.96 -15.21 -15.81
C ALA A 44 5.52 -16.47 -15.02
N GLN A 45 4.27 -16.93 -15.19
CA GLN A 45 3.77 -18.12 -14.51
C GLN A 45 2.73 -18.87 -15.37
N PRO A 46 3.15 -19.50 -16.49
CA PRO A 46 2.20 -20.21 -17.34
C PRO A 46 1.67 -21.48 -16.68
N THR A 47 0.38 -21.75 -16.87
CA THR A 47 -0.26 -23.03 -16.53
C THR A 47 -0.63 -23.77 -17.81
N MET A 48 -0.25 -25.05 -17.93
CA MET A 48 -0.61 -25.87 -19.08
C MET A 48 -0.81 -27.35 -18.72
N PRO A 49 -1.68 -28.10 -19.44
CA PRO A 49 -1.80 -29.55 -19.24
C PRO A 49 -0.51 -30.32 -19.61
N PRO A 50 -0.30 -31.52 -19.04
CA PRO A 50 0.72 -32.44 -19.51
C PRO A 50 0.63 -32.67 -21.03
N GLY A 51 1.77 -32.68 -21.71
CA GLY A 51 1.89 -32.87 -23.16
C GLY A 51 1.70 -31.59 -23.99
N GLN A 52 1.36 -30.45 -23.38
CA GLN A 52 1.29 -29.17 -24.07
C GLN A 52 2.64 -28.45 -24.07
N SER A 53 2.80 -27.49 -24.98
CA SER A 53 3.97 -26.62 -25.04
C SER A 53 3.58 -25.15 -25.19
N LEU A 54 4.42 -24.26 -24.70
CA LEU A 54 4.25 -22.81 -24.73
C LEU A 54 5.59 -22.13 -24.95
N LEU A 55 5.61 -21.05 -25.73
CA LEU A 55 6.78 -20.20 -25.88
C LEU A 55 6.87 -19.17 -24.75
N LEU A 56 7.98 -19.18 -24.01
CA LEU A 56 8.36 -18.06 -23.13
C LEU A 56 9.15 -17.03 -23.93
N SER A 57 8.62 -15.82 -24.03
CA SER A 57 9.31 -14.69 -24.67
C SER A 57 10.21 -13.98 -23.66
N VAL A 58 11.38 -13.55 -24.11
CA VAL A 58 12.29 -12.69 -23.34
C VAL A 58 12.47 -11.35 -24.04
N ARG A 59 12.30 -10.25 -23.30
CA ARG A 59 12.76 -8.92 -23.72
C ARG A 59 13.98 -8.53 -22.91
N MET A 60 15.00 -8.02 -23.59
CA MET A 60 16.22 -7.53 -22.96
C MET A 60 16.27 -6.02 -23.14
N LEU A 61 16.47 -5.28 -22.05
CA LEU A 61 16.55 -3.82 -22.09
C LEU A 61 17.92 -3.33 -21.62
N ASP A 62 18.42 -2.26 -22.23
CA ASP A 62 19.61 -1.54 -21.74
C ASP A 62 19.30 -0.67 -20.51
N SER A 63 20.31 0.05 -20.00
CA SER A 63 20.15 0.94 -18.84
C SER A 63 19.23 2.13 -19.08
N ALA A 64 18.93 2.46 -20.33
CA ALA A 64 17.99 3.50 -20.73
C ALA A 64 16.58 2.95 -21.05
N GLY A 65 16.35 1.65 -20.84
CA GLY A 65 15.05 1.00 -21.06
C GLY A 65 14.73 0.68 -22.53
N ARG A 66 15.72 0.73 -23.43
CA ARG A 66 15.52 0.41 -24.85
C ARG A 66 15.72 -1.09 -25.09
N ASP A 67 14.91 -1.68 -25.97
CA ASP A 67 15.08 -3.06 -26.38
C ASP A 67 16.44 -3.26 -27.06
N ILE A 68 17.16 -4.30 -26.64
CA ILE A 68 18.40 -4.74 -27.25
C ILE A 68 18.23 -6.18 -27.76
N ALA A 69 18.68 -6.41 -28.99
CA ALA A 69 18.59 -7.70 -29.66
C ALA A 69 19.96 -8.38 -29.80
N GLY A 70 19.98 -9.68 -30.09
CA GLY A 70 21.21 -10.42 -30.43
C GLY A 70 22.14 -10.76 -29.27
N GLN A 71 21.71 -10.57 -28.01
CA GLN A 71 22.45 -11.03 -26.84
C GLN A 71 22.21 -12.54 -26.61
N PRO A 72 23.24 -13.32 -26.25
CA PRO A 72 23.08 -14.74 -25.97
C PRO A 72 22.18 -14.96 -24.75
N ALA A 73 21.21 -15.86 -24.88
CA ALA A 73 20.29 -16.27 -23.83
C ALA A 73 20.47 -17.77 -23.54
N LEU A 74 20.63 -18.12 -22.27
CA LEU A 74 20.73 -19.49 -21.81
C LEU A 74 19.49 -19.84 -20.99
N TRP A 75 18.72 -20.81 -21.47
CA TRP A 75 17.55 -21.32 -20.80
C TRP A 75 17.89 -22.56 -19.97
N SER A 76 17.23 -22.69 -18.82
CA SER A 76 17.36 -23.84 -17.93
C SER A 76 16.05 -24.08 -17.19
N THR A 77 15.82 -25.30 -16.72
CA THR A 77 14.67 -25.66 -15.90
C THR A 77 15.15 -26.26 -14.59
N SER A 78 14.44 -26.02 -13.49
CA SER A 78 14.72 -26.63 -12.20
C SER A 78 14.38 -28.12 -12.15
N ASP A 79 13.44 -28.56 -12.99
CA ASP A 79 13.01 -29.95 -13.07
C ASP A 79 12.48 -30.29 -14.47
N SER A 80 13.32 -30.95 -15.27
CA SER A 80 12.97 -31.37 -16.63
C SER A 80 11.95 -32.51 -16.69
N SER A 81 11.70 -33.21 -15.58
CA SER A 81 10.66 -34.25 -15.51
C SER A 81 9.24 -33.67 -15.41
N ILE A 82 9.13 -32.41 -14.95
CA ILE A 82 7.88 -31.65 -14.88
C ILE A 82 7.72 -30.77 -16.12
N ALA A 83 8.73 -29.94 -16.45
CA ALA A 83 8.74 -29.14 -17.66
C ALA A 83 10.15 -28.93 -18.19
N SER A 84 10.37 -29.24 -19.47
CA SER A 84 11.63 -28.97 -20.18
C SER A 84 11.56 -27.63 -20.92
N VAL A 85 12.69 -26.98 -21.12
CA VAL A 85 12.80 -25.75 -21.93
C VAL A 85 13.86 -25.91 -23.03
N ALA A 86 13.53 -25.52 -24.25
CA ALA A 86 14.44 -25.47 -25.39
C ALA A 86 15.22 -24.14 -25.45
N SER A 87 16.24 -24.07 -26.29
CA SER A 87 17.12 -22.89 -26.39
C SER A 87 16.43 -21.62 -26.91
N ASP A 88 15.27 -21.76 -27.54
CA ASP A 88 14.43 -20.66 -28.02
C ASP A 88 13.40 -20.18 -26.97
N GLY A 89 13.35 -20.80 -25.78
CA GLY A 89 12.38 -20.50 -24.74
C GLY A 89 11.10 -21.32 -24.83
N THR A 90 10.99 -22.27 -25.76
CA THR A 90 9.84 -23.18 -25.84
C THR A 90 9.85 -24.14 -24.66
N VAL A 91 8.83 -24.07 -23.83
CA VAL A 91 8.60 -24.95 -22.67
C VAL A 91 7.65 -26.07 -23.06
N SER A 92 8.00 -27.31 -22.74
CA SER A 92 7.14 -28.49 -22.89
C SER A 92 6.82 -29.09 -21.53
N ALA A 93 5.53 -29.27 -21.25
CA ALA A 93 5.03 -29.85 -20.00
C ALA A 93 4.96 -31.37 -20.09
N HIS A 94 5.45 -32.05 -19.06
CA HIS A 94 5.57 -33.52 -19.02
C HIS A 94 4.69 -34.15 -17.96
N SER A 95 4.82 -33.71 -16.70
CA SER A 95 4.10 -34.29 -15.57
C SER A 95 3.55 -33.21 -14.65
N ILE A 96 2.44 -33.52 -13.95
CA ILE A 96 1.78 -32.59 -13.03
C ILE A 96 2.77 -32.15 -11.95
N GLY A 97 2.85 -30.84 -11.71
CA GLY A 97 3.80 -30.26 -10.77
C GLY A 97 4.17 -28.84 -11.17
N SER A 98 5.27 -28.34 -10.63
CA SER A 98 5.80 -27.03 -11.01
C SER A 98 7.31 -27.06 -11.21
N ALA A 99 7.81 -26.34 -12.22
CA ALA A 99 9.23 -26.18 -12.47
C ALA A 99 9.56 -24.69 -12.74
N GLN A 100 10.67 -24.20 -12.20
CA GLN A 100 11.19 -22.88 -12.53
C GLN A 100 12.00 -22.95 -13.82
N VAL A 101 11.56 -22.22 -14.83
CA VAL A 101 12.30 -22.01 -16.07
C VAL A 101 13.06 -20.69 -15.96
N THR A 102 14.39 -20.76 -15.96
CA THR A 102 15.29 -19.60 -15.80
C THR A 102 15.96 -19.27 -17.12
N ILE A 103 15.94 -18.00 -17.50
CA ILE A 103 16.75 -17.46 -18.59
C ILE A 103 17.90 -16.61 -18.01
N ALA A 104 19.11 -16.81 -18.54
CA ALA A 104 20.29 -16.03 -18.21
C ALA A 104 20.87 -15.35 -19.45
N SER A 105 21.32 -14.10 -19.29
CA SER A 105 22.09 -13.35 -20.29
C SER A 105 23.19 -12.58 -19.57
N GLY A 106 24.45 -12.98 -19.80
CA GLY A 106 25.59 -12.55 -19.00
C GLY A 106 25.38 -12.84 -17.50
N HIS A 107 25.51 -11.82 -16.65
CA HIS A 107 25.31 -11.94 -15.20
C HIS A 107 23.85 -11.75 -14.76
N ARG A 108 22.90 -11.55 -15.69
CA ARG A 108 21.48 -11.35 -15.39
C ARG A 108 20.71 -12.65 -15.50
N ARG A 109 19.73 -12.83 -14.62
CA ARG A 109 18.82 -13.98 -14.60
C ARG A 109 17.41 -13.53 -14.27
N VAL A 110 16.41 -14.15 -14.89
CA VAL A 110 15.00 -14.04 -14.54
C VAL A 110 14.35 -15.41 -14.72
N SER A 111 13.33 -15.72 -13.92
CA SER A 111 12.69 -17.03 -13.93
C SER A 111 11.18 -16.89 -14.10
N ALA A 112 10.58 -17.87 -14.78
CA ALA A 112 9.14 -18.10 -14.83
C ALA A 112 8.79 -19.40 -14.08
N LEU A 113 7.72 -19.40 -13.29
CA LEU A 113 7.22 -20.60 -12.62
C LEU A 113 6.22 -21.32 -13.53
N VAL A 114 6.64 -22.42 -14.16
CA VAL A 114 5.74 -23.22 -15.01
C VAL A 114 4.94 -24.16 -14.12
N ILE A 115 3.62 -24.13 -14.24
CA ILE A 115 2.69 -25.02 -13.54
C ILE A 115 2.07 -25.99 -14.55
N VAL A 116 2.21 -27.27 -14.29
CA VAL A 116 1.59 -28.33 -15.09
C VAL A 116 0.40 -28.89 -14.33
N SER A 117 -0.80 -28.75 -14.89
CA SER A 117 -2.06 -29.12 -14.22
C SER A 117 -3.12 -29.57 -15.22
N ASN A 118 -3.94 -30.55 -14.82
CA ASN A 118 -5.11 -30.98 -15.59
C ASN A 118 -6.35 -30.11 -15.35
N THR A 119 -6.33 -29.27 -14.31
CA THR A 119 -7.45 -28.40 -13.98
C THR A 119 -7.28 -27.08 -14.73
N PRO A 120 -8.21 -26.71 -15.64
CA PRO A 120 -8.17 -25.40 -16.26
C PRO A 120 -8.28 -24.33 -15.19
N PRO A 121 -7.53 -23.22 -15.28
CA PRO A 121 -7.71 -22.11 -14.36
C PRO A 121 -9.14 -21.57 -14.47
N THR A 122 -9.83 -21.42 -13.34
CA THR A 122 -11.21 -20.96 -13.29
C THR A 122 -11.27 -19.43 -13.43
N PRO A 123 -12.06 -18.89 -14.38
CA PRO A 123 -12.39 -17.47 -14.43
C PRO A 123 -12.90 -16.99 -13.08
N THR A 124 -12.21 -16.04 -12.47
CA THR A 124 -12.58 -15.51 -11.15
C THR A 124 -12.95 -14.04 -11.23
N TRP A 125 -12.29 -13.27 -12.09
CA TRP A 125 -12.62 -11.87 -12.29
C TRP A 125 -12.83 -11.53 -13.76
N VAL A 126 -13.77 -10.64 -14.02
CA VAL A 126 -14.01 -10.03 -15.33
C VAL A 126 -13.85 -8.52 -15.14
N SER A 127 -13.27 -7.85 -16.12
CA SER A 127 -13.17 -6.39 -16.15
C SER A 127 -13.47 -5.89 -17.55
N VAL A 128 -14.06 -4.70 -17.66
CA VAL A 128 -14.38 -4.05 -18.94
C VAL A 128 -13.57 -2.77 -19.07
N ASN A 129 -12.94 -2.57 -20.23
CA ASN A 129 -12.21 -1.36 -20.58
C ASN A 129 -12.71 -0.79 -21.93
N PRO A 130 -13.07 0.50 -22.00
CA PRO A 130 -13.19 1.43 -20.88
C PRO A 130 -14.38 1.10 -19.95
N GLY A 131 -14.23 1.34 -18.65
CA GLY A 131 -15.29 1.15 -17.64
C GLY A 131 -16.37 2.24 -17.68
N THR A 132 -16.05 3.39 -18.27
CA THR A 132 -17.02 4.44 -18.63
C THR A 132 -16.73 4.92 -20.05
N ALA A 133 -17.78 5.10 -20.85
CA ALA A 133 -17.62 5.47 -22.25
C ALA A 133 -18.71 6.41 -22.72
N GLN A 134 -18.41 7.22 -23.73
CA GLN A 134 -19.38 8.08 -24.39
C GLN A 134 -19.41 7.76 -25.88
N VAL A 135 -20.61 7.67 -26.45
CA VAL A 135 -20.82 7.44 -27.89
C VAL A 135 -21.89 8.39 -28.41
N SER A 136 -21.74 8.89 -29.63
CA SER A 136 -22.83 9.63 -30.27
C SER A 136 -23.92 8.68 -30.76
N VAL A 137 -25.17 9.16 -30.84
CA VAL A 137 -26.25 8.43 -31.52
C VAL A 137 -25.79 7.98 -32.92
N HIS A 138 -26.03 6.71 -33.25
CA HIS A 138 -25.60 6.02 -34.48
C HIS A 138 -24.08 5.84 -34.67
N SER A 139 -23.26 6.20 -33.68
CA SER A 139 -21.84 5.85 -33.66
C SER A 139 -21.60 4.58 -32.83
N SER A 140 -20.47 3.94 -33.07
CA SER A 140 -20.07 2.74 -32.32
C SER A 140 -18.70 2.91 -31.67
N LEU A 141 -18.51 2.26 -30.52
CA LEU A 141 -17.22 2.08 -29.86
C LEU A 141 -17.06 0.64 -29.43
N ARG A 142 -15.83 0.19 -29.20
CA ARG A 142 -15.56 -1.18 -28.78
C ARG A 142 -15.10 -1.24 -27.34
N LEU A 143 -15.82 -2.00 -26.53
CA LEU A 143 -15.42 -2.38 -25.19
C LEU A 143 -14.59 -3.68 -25.25
N GLN A 144 -13.60 -3.79 -24.38
CA GLN A 144 -12.76 -4.97 -24.24
C GLN A 144 -12.99 -5.58 -22.86
N ALA A 145 -13.16 -6.90 -22.81
CA ALA A 145 -13.24 -7.63 -21.54
C ALA A 145 -11.92 -8.36 -21.28
N SER A 146 -11.42 -8.27 -20.06
CA SER A 146 -10.28 -9.08 -19.58
C SER A 146 -10.74 -10.00 -18.46
N VAL A 147 -10.37 -11.27 -18.54
CA VAL A 147 -10.72 -12.29 -17.56
C VAL A 147 -9.46 -12.78 -16.85
N THR A 148 -9.47 -12.87 -15.53
CA THR A 148 -8.36 -13.37 -14.73
C THR A 148 -8.78 -14.51 -13.80
N ASP A 149 -7.83 -15.38 -13.43
CA ASP A 149 -8.00 -16.37 -12.35
C ASP A 149 -7.85 -15.72 -10.98
N VAL A 150 -8.09 -16.49 -9.90
CA VAL A 150 -7.98 -16.07 -8.48
C VAL A 150 -6.61 -15.54 -8.04
N ASN A 151 -5.57 -15.58 -8.89
CA ASN A 151 -4.25 -15.01 -8.61
C ASN A 151 -3.95 -13.79 -9.51
N ASN A 152 -4.97 -13.27 -10.19
CA ASN A 152 -4.96 -12.13 -11.10
C ASN A 152 -4.18 -12.40 -12.38
N HIS A 153 -4.04 -13.67 -12.75
CA HIS A 153 -3.40 -14.05 -14.01
C HIS A 153 -4.41 -13.98 -15.15
N PRO A 154 -4.07 -13.36 -16.29
CA PRO A 154 -4.96 -13.27 -17.44
C PRO A 154 -5.22 -14.65 -18.03
N LEU A 155 -6.51 -14.95 -18.25
CA LEU A 155 -6.97 -16.18 -18.86
C LEU A 155 -7.28 -15.94 -20.33
N ALA A 156 -6.51 -16.59 -21.20
CA ALA A 156 -6.77 -16.58 -22.63
C ALA A 156 -7.96 -17.50 -22.97
N ASN A 157 -8.68 -17.17 -24.04
CA ASN A 157 -9.75 -17.99 -24.62
C ASN A 157 -10.98 -18.23 -23.73
N VAL A 158 -11.20 -17.39 -22.69
CA VAL A 158 -12.46 -17.42 -21.94
C VAL A 158 -13.57 -16.76 -22.76
N ARG A 159 -14.70 -17.45 -22.92
CA ARG A 159 -15.88 -16.89 -23.58
C ARG A 159 -16.50 -15.80 -22.69
N VAL A 160 -16.62 -14.60 -23.23
CA VAL A 160 -17.33 -13.47 -22.64
C VAL A 160 -18.58 -13.19 -23.46
N THR A 161 -19.72 -13.04 -22.79
CA THR A 161 -20.99 -12.64 -23.38
C THR A 161 -21.30 -11.20 -23.00
N TRP A 162 -21.76 -10.41 -23.97
CA TRP A 162 -22.10 -9.00 -23.78
C TRP A 162 -23.60 -8.78 -23.79
N THR A 163 -24.09 -7.92 -22.92
CA THR A 163 -25.51 -7.54 -22.82
C THR A 163 -25.63 -6.04 -22.54
N SER A 164 -26.61 -5.37 -23.16
CA SER A 164 -27.00 -4.01 -22.77
C SER A 164 -28.17 -4.05 -21.81
N ALA A 165 -28.11 -3.28 -20.73
CA ALA A 165 -29.22 -3.14 -19.78
C ALA A 165 -30.45 -2.45 -20.40
N ASP A 166 -30.24 -1.64 -21.44
CA ASP A 166 -31.30 -1.00 -22.22
C ASP A 166 -30.89 -0.86 -23.70
N PRO A 167 -31.26 -1.85 -24.55
CA PRO A 167 -31.00 -1.81 -25.99
C PRO A 167 -31.64 -0.62 -26.72
N SER A 168 -32.62 0.07 -26.14
CA SER A 168 -33.23 1.27 -26.74
C SER A 168 -32.38 2.53 -26.58
N VAL A 169 -31.46 2.52 -25.61
CA VAL A 169 -30.45 3.56 -25.39
C VAL A 169 -29.16 3.21 -26.13
N ALA A 170 -28.63 1.99 -25.97
CA ALA A 170 -27.52 1.49 -26.77
C ALA A 170 -27.54 -0.03 -26.91
N SER A 171 -27.17 -0.56 -28.08
CA SER A 171 -27.02 -2.00 -28.32
C SER A 171 -25.55 -2.43 -28.24
N VAL A 172 -25.28 -3.69 -27.90
CA VAL A 172 -23.93 -4.27 -27.90
C VAL A 172 -23.95 -5.62 -28.64
N ASP A 173 -22.94 -5.89 -29.44
CA ASP A 173 -22.77 -7.17 -30.14
C ASP A 173 -21.91 -8.19 -29.37
N SER A 174 -21.78 -9.40 -29.92
CA SER A 174 -21.01 -10.49 -29.30
C SER A 174 -19.50 -10.22 -29.20
N THR A 175 -19.00 -9.17 -29.85
CA THR A 175 -17.58 -8.79 -29.86
C THR A 175 -17.26 -7.61 -28.94
N GLY A 176 -18.27 -7.08 -28.23
CA GLY A 176 -18.19 -5.91 -27.37
C GLY A 176 -18.32 -4.59 -28.13
N ALA A 177 -18.75 -4.58 -29.40
CA ALA A 177 -19.02 -3.35 -30.13
C ALA A 177 -20.39 -2.78 -29.72
N VAL A 178 -20.36 -1.59 -29.14
CA VAL A 178 -21.51 -0.88 -28.60
C VAL A 178 -21.92 0.22 -29.56
N THR A 179 -23.20 0.31 -29.92
CA THR A 179 -23.76 1.34 -30.81
C THR A 179 -24.81 2.17 -30.08
N GLY A 180 -24.66 3.49 -30.11
CA GLY A 180 -25.64 4.42 -29.53
C GLY A 180 -26.94 4.45 -30.32
N VAL A 181 -28.08 4.31 -29.66
CA VAL A 181 -29.42 4.30 -30.28
C VAL A 181 -30.17 5.60 -29.96
N THR A 182 -30.33 5.92 -28.68
CA THR A 182 -31.02 7.13 -28.21
C THR A 182 -30.20 7.78 -27.11
N THR A 183 -30.25 9.11 -26.99
CA THR A 183 -29.55 9.82 -25.92
C THR A 183 -29.98 9.34 -24.54
N GLY A 184 -29.03 9.03 -23.67
CA GLY A 184 -29.31 8.46 -22.34
C GLY A 184 -28.07 7.79 -21.75
N SER A 185 -28.18 7.28 -20.54
CA SER A 185 -27.12 6.49 -19.89
C SER A 185 -27.60 5.06 -19.72
N VAL A 186 -26.74 4.10 -20.06
CA VAL A 186 -27.03 2.66 -20.01
C VAL A 186 -25.81 1.87 -19.59
N ASN A 187 -26.01 0.81 -18.82
CA ASN A 187 -24.96 -0.11 -18.44
C ASN A 187 -24.78 -1.20 -19.51
N ILE A 188 -23.55 -1.45 -19.93
CA ILE A 188 -23.15 -2.56 -20.78
C ILE A 188 -22.44 -3.60 -19.91
N LEU A 189 -22.95 -4.82 -19.89
CA LEU A 189 -22.48 -5.92 -19.06
C LEU A 189 -21.65 -6.88 -19.89
N ALA A 190 -20.48 -7.27 -19.38
CA ALA A 190 -19.69 -8.39 -19.85
C ALA A 190 -19.74 -9.50 -18.80
N HIS A 191 -20.19 -10.69 -19.15
CA HIS A 191 -20.27 -11.81 -18.22
C HIS A 191 -19.66 -13.09 -18.78
N THR A 192 -19.09 -13.87 -17.87
CA THR A 192 -18.68 -15.26 -18.07
C THR A 192 -19.72 -16.18 -17.44
N ALA A 193 -19.48 -17.49 -17.38
CA ALA A 193 -20.42 -18.43 -16.76
C ALA A 193 -20.67 -18.17 -15.25
N SER A 194 -19.72 -17.51 -14.56
CA SER A 194 -19.75 -17.37 -13.10
C SER A 194 -19.51 -15.95 -12.58
N ASN A 195 -19.10 -15.00 -13.44
CA ASN A 195 -18.70 -13.65 -13.02
C ASN A 195 -19.12 -12.60 -14.05
N GLU A 196 -19.37 -11.37 -13.61
CA GLU A 196 -19.78 -10.24 -14.45
C GLU A 196 -18.99 -8.96 -14.16
N ALA A 197 -18.95 -8.06 -15.14
CA ALA A 197 -18.41 -6.72 -15.04
C ALA A 197 -19.25 -5.74 -15.86
N THR A 198 -19.31 -4.50 -15.41
CA THR A 198 -20.17 -3.47 -15.99
C THR A 198 -19.35 -2.29 -16.49
N ALA A 199 -19.71 -1.75 -17.65
CA ALA A 199 -19.28 -0.44 -18.12
C ALA A 199 -20.47 0.51 -18.26
N GLN A 200 -20.33 1.74 -17.78
CA GLN A 200 -21.36 2.76 -17.94
C GLN A 200 -21.18 3.50 -19.27
N LEU A 201 -22.19 3.47 -20.12
CA LEU A 201 -22.20 4.15 -21.42
C LEU A 201 -23.15 5.35 -21.38
N THR A 202 -22.67 6.51 -21.80
CA THR A 202 -23.52 7.68 -22.09
C THR A 202 -23.64 7.87 -23.59
N VAL A 203 -24.86 7.85 -24.11
CA VAL A 203 -25.18 8.18 -25.50
C VAL A 203 -25.54 9.65 -25.59
N VAL A 204 -24.84 10.40 -26.44
CA VAL A 204 -25.07 11.82 -26.68
C VAL A 204 -25.61 12.09 -28.09
N GLY A 205 -26.31 13.20 -28.28
CA GLY A 205 -26.88 13.56 -29.58
C GLY A 205 -25.79 13.70 -30.64
N ALA A 206 -26.13 13.38 -31.90
CA ALA A 206 -25.19 13.57 -33.02
C ALA A 206 -24.84 15.06 -33.14
N SER A 207 -23.55 15.38 -33.11
CA SER A 207 -23.08 16.75 -33.34
C SER A 207 -23.33 17.12 -34.80
N VAL A 208 -24.30 18.01 -35.04
CA VAL A 208 -24.45 18.70 -36.33
C VAL A 208 -23.58 19.94 -36.25
N ALA A 209 -22.45 19.96 -36.97
CA ALA A 209 -21.60 21.14 -37.05
C ALA A 209 -22.37 22.31 -37.68
N HIS A 210 -22.56 23.40 -36.93
CA HIS A 210 -23.08 24.67 -37.44
C HIS A 210 -21.98 25.75 -37.34
N PRO A 211 -21.84 26.68 -38.32
CA PRO A 211 -20.77 27.66 -38.34
C PRO A 211 -20.94 28.72 -37.24
N PRO A 212 -19.85 29.36 -36.76
CA PRO A 212 -19.93 30.26 -35.62
C PRO A 212 -20.42 31.66 -36.01
N ALA A 213 -21.37 32.21 -35.25
CA ALA A 213 -21.76 33.62 -35.23
C ALA A 213 -22.32 33.99 -33.83
N PRO A 214 -22.38 35.28 -33.44
CA PRO A 214 -21.50 35.92 -32.46
C PRO A 214 -22.03 35.92 -31.01
N GLU A 215 -21.12 36.13 -30.06
CA GLU A 215 -21.34 36.08 -28.60
C GLU A 215 -22.36 37.10 -28.06
N THR A 216 -23.12 36.68 -27.03
CA THR A 216 -23.48 37.45 -25.81
C THR A 216 -24.16 36.51 -24.77
N PRO A 217 -24.17 36.84 -23.46
CA PRO A 217 -23.68 35.96 -22.41
C PRO A 217 -24.74 35.49 -21.40
N ASN A 218 -24.65 34.24 -20.93
CA ASN A 218 -24.87 33.80 -19.54
C ASN A 218 -25.13 32.27 -19.41
N GLN A 219 -24.07 31.48 -19.21
CA GLN A 219 -23.98 30.44 -18.17
C GLN A 219 -22.53 29.90 -18.08
N PRO A 220 -21.99 29.55 -16.91
CA PRO A 220 -20.58 29.16 -16.75
C PRO A 220 -20.34 27.69 -17.15
N ALA A 221 -19.16 27.43 -17.71
CA ALA A 221 -18.67 26.09 -18.03
C ALA A 221 -18.47 25.21 -16.77
N PRO A 222 -18.54 23.86 -16.89
CA PRO A 222 -17.99 22.96 -15.88
C PRO A 222 -16.48 23.21 -15.70
N PRO A 223 -15.92 23.03 -14.50
CA PRO A 223 -14.54 23.43 -14.22
C PRO A 223 -13.57 22.66 -15.13
N PRO A 224 -12.53 23.32 -15.64
CA PRO A 224 -11.49 22.64 -16.40
C PRO A 224 -10.80 21.58 -15.52
N PRO A 225 -10.18 20.55 -16.12
CA PRO A 225 -9.25 19.69 -15.38
C PRO A 225 -8.24 20.57 -14.61
N PRO A 226 -7.83 20.16 -13.40
CA PRO A 226 -6.94 20.98 -12.58
C PRO A 226 -5.72 21.39 -13.41
N PRO A 227 -5.31 22.66 -13.34
CA PRO A 227 -4.20 23.14 -14.15
C PRO A 227 -2.94 22.32 -13.84
N PRO A 228 -2.05 22.09 -14.83
CA PRO A 228 -0.70 21.64 -14.52
C PRO A 228 -0.12 22.58 -13.46
N LEU A 229 0.46 22.02 -12.39
CA LEU A 229 1.06 22.82 -11.33
C LEU A 229 2.02 23.85 -11.93
N PRO A 230 2.00 25.11 -11.45
CA PRO A 230 2.82 26.16 -12.01
C PRO A 230 4.30 25.78 -11.93
N PRO A 231 5.12 26.13 -12.94
CA PRO A 231 6.56 25.94 -12.85
C PRO A 231 7.10 26.66 -11.61
N THR A 232 8.03 26.00 -10.93
CA THR A 232 8.60 26.42 -9.66
C THR A 232 9.31 27.78 -9.78
N SER A 233 8.62 28.85 -9.43
CA SER A 233 9.26 30.12 -9.08
C SER A 233 9.90 29.96 -7.72
N ALA A 234 11.15 30.42 -7.53
CA ALA A 234 11.78 30.46 -6.21
C ALA A 234 10.86 31.20 -5.23
N GLY A 235 10.19 30.48 -4.32
CA GLY A 235 9.20 31.03 -3.38
C GLY A 235 7.85 30.30 -3.30
N SER A 236 7.45 29.50 -4.31
CA SER A 236 6.16 28.78 -4.28
C SER A 236 6.08 27.78 -3.11
N LEU A 237 4.89 27.64 -2.49
CA LEU A 237 4.60 26.59 -1.52
C LEU A 237 4.77 25.19 -2.09
N TYR A 238 4.79 25.03 -3.41
CA TYR A 238 4.94 23.74 -4.09
C TYR A 238 6.34 23.53 -4.68
N ASN A 239 7.33 24.36 -4.32
CA ASN A 239 8.70 24.18 -4.76
C ASN A 239 9.29 22.88 -4.21
N GLY A 240 9.71 21.98 -5.11
CA GLY A 240 10.22 20.64 -4.79
C GLY A 240 9.41 19.51 -5.42
N TYR A 241 8.23 19.82 -5.97
CA TYR A 241 7.43 18.89 -6.74
C TYR A 241 8.18 18.46 -8.02
N SER A 242 8.40 17.16 -8.17
CA SER A 242 8.75 16.48 -9.41
C SER A 242 7.70 15.36 -9.58
N ALA A 243 7.68 14.66 -10.71
CA ALA A 243 6.68 13.62 -11.00
C ALA A 243 7.22 12.19 -10.74
N VAL A 244 8.42 12.06 -10.16
CA VAL A 244 9.09 10.78 -9.86
C VAL A 244 9.94 10.95 -8.57
N SER A 245 9.49 10.35 -7.45
CA SER A 245 9.82 10.72 -6.04
C SER A 245 11.32 10.96 -5.77
N PRO A 246 11.69 12.11 -5.14
CA PRO A 246 11.45 12.42 -3.72
C PRO A 246 10.89 13.84 -3.45
N HIS A 247 9.57 14.04 -3.49
CA HIS A 247 8.99 15.39 -3.67
C HIS A 247 8.75 16.23 -2.42
N TRP A 248 8.89 15.65 -1.23
CA TRP A 248 8.64 16.40 -0.01
C TRP A 248 9.78 16.22 0.98
N SER A 249 10.55 17.28 1.20
CA SER A 249 11.54 17.30 2.28
C SER A 249 10.89 17.24 3.67
N HIS A 250 9.60 17.51 3.77
CA HIS A 250 8.88 17.71 5.03
C HIS A 250 7.89 16.58 5.39
N ILE A 251 7.58 15.66 4.47
CA ILE A 251 6.65 14.56 4.74
C ILE A 251 7.03 13.30 3.95
N ARG A 252 6.72 12.12 4.51
CA ARG A 252 6.69 10.85 3.79
C ARG A 252 5.26 10.35 3.75
N THR A 253 4.83 9.81 2.62
CA THR A 253 3.41 9.49 2.41
C THR A 253 3.23 8.01 2.13
N ALA A 254 2.23 7.41 2.76
CA ALA A 254 1.90 6.00 2.61
C ALA A 254 0.46 5.83 2.13
N VAL A 255 0.26 4.82 1.30
CA VAL A 255 -1.06 4.26 1.02
C VAL A 255 -1.10 2.82 1.51
N THR A 256 -2.00 2.54 2.45
CA THR A 256 -2.19 1.19 2.97
C THR A 256 -3.65 0.75 2.84
N ASP A 257 -3.90 -0.50 3.19
CA ASP A 257 -5.17 -1.25 3.16
C ASP A 257 -5.54 -1.89 1.79
N PHE A 258 -6.47 -2.86 1.82
CA PHE A 258 -6.82 -3.97 0.90
C PHE A 258 -7.16 -3.63 -0.57
N TYR A 259 -6.46 -2.70 -1.17
CA TYR A 259 -6.67 -2.37 -2.56
C TYR A 259 -5.80 -3.25 -3.46
N TYR A 260 -6.33 -4.42 -3.80
CA TYR A 260 -5.69 -5.36 -4.72
C TYR A 260 -6.05 -5.09 -6.20
N SER A 261 -6.97 -4.16 -6.46
CA SER A 261 -7.62 -3.94 -7.75
C SER A 261 -7.24 -2.63 -8.46
N TRP A 262 -6.08 -2.04 -8.15
CA TRP A 262 -5.65 -0.79 -8.81
C TRP A 262 -5.45 -1.02 -10.30
N ASN A 263 -6.22 -0.29 -11.11
CA ASN A 263 -5.96 -0.19 -12.52
C ASN A 263 -4.65 0.58 -12.79
N SER A 264 -4.17 0.55 -14.03
CA SER A 264 -2.91 1.21 -14.39
C SER A 264 -2.91 2.72 -14.13
N VAL A 265 -4.04 3.39 -14.28
CA VAL A 265 -4.17 4.85 -14.09
C VAL A 265 -4.08 5.21 -12.62
N GLU A 266 -4.81 4.50 -11.77
CA GLU A 266 -4.76 4.69 -10.32
C GLU A 266 -3.34 4.45 -9.80
N ARG A 267 -2.70 3.36 -10.26
CA ARG A 267 -1.33 3.02 -9.85
C ARG A 267 -0.33 4.05 -10.33
N GLN A 268 -0.50 4.58 -11.54
CA GLN A 268 0.34 5.64 -12.08
C GLN A 268 0.22 6.91 -11.25
N TRP A 269 -1.00 7.30 -10.92
CA TRP A 269 -1.25 8.47 -10.09
C TRP A 269 -0.68 8.27 -8.67
N ALA A 270 -0.96 7.16 -7.99
CA ALA A 270 -0.36 6.90 -6.66
C ALA A 270 1.17 6.81 -6.72
N GLY A 271 1.70 6.33 -7.85
CA GLY A 271 3.10 6.40 -8.24
C GLY A 271 3.78 7.74 -7.98
N GLN A 272 3.02 8.82 -8.16
CA GLN A 272 3.47 10.21 -8.11
C GLN A 272 3.23 10.86 -6.74
N HIS A 273 2.32 10.31 -5.93
CA HIS A 273 1.84 10.93 -4.69
C HIS A 273 2.24 10.16 -3.41
N TYR A 274 2.63 8.88 -3.51
CA TYR A 274 3.01 8.04 -2.38
C TYR A 274 4.47 7.58 -2.43
N ASP A 275 5.11 7.53 -1.26
CA ASP A 275 6.44 6.93 -1.08
C ASP A 275 6.35 5.43 -0.77
N LEU A 276 5.22 4.97 -0.23
CA LEU A 276 5.01 3.62 0.26
C LEU A 276 3.65 3.06 -0.17
N SER A 277 3.62 1.78 -0.58
CA SER A 277 2.39 1.00 -0.81
C SER A 277 2.38 -0.31 -0.02
N MET A 278 1.21 -0.69 0.51
CA MET A 278 0.97 -1.98 1.19
C MET A 278 0.37 -3.08 0.28
N SER A 279 0.11 -2.80 -0.99
CA SER A 279 -0.64 -3.72 -1.86
C SER A 279 0.02 -3.96 -3.22
N GLY A 280 -0.38 -5.05 -3.89
CA GLY A 280 0.13 -5.38 -5.22
C GLY A 280 1.58 -5.86 -5.22
N SER A 281 2.15 -5.99 -6.42
CA SER A 281 3.53 -6.48 -6.59
C SER A 281 4.53 -5.33 -6.63
N ALA A 282 5.70 -5.54 -6.01
CA ALA A 282 6.81 -4.61 -6.10
C ALA A 282 7.18 -4.31 -7.56
N ALA A 283 7.18 -5.33 -8.43
CA ALA A 283 7.46 -5.14 -9.86
C ALA A 283 6.52 -4.13 -10.54
N ALA A 284 5.21 -4.19 -10.24
CA ALA A 284 4.23 -3.26 -10.80
C ALA A 284 4.42 -1.84 -10.28
N TRP A 285 4.72 -1.67 -8.99
CA TRP A 285 5.00 -0.37 -8.41
C TRP A 285 6.30 0.24 -8.92
N LYS A 286 7.37 -0.54 -8.96
CA LYS A 286 8.69 -0.11 -9.43
C LYS A 286 8.70 0.21 -10.92
N ALA A 287 7.79 -0.37 -11.71
CA ALA A 287 7.58 0.00 -13.12
C ALA A 287 6.98 1.40 -13.29
N VAL A 288 6.17 1.86 -12.33
CA VAL A 288 5.60 3.21 -12.31
C VAL A 288 6.60 4.19 -11.70
N ASN A 289 7.11 3.87 -10.51
CA ASN A 289 8.07 4.69 -9.79
C ASN A 289 9.08 3.78 -9.06
N PRO A 290 10.37 3.75 -9.47
CA PRO A 290 11.37 2.86 -8.88
C PRO A 290 11.71 3.18 -7.42
N THR A 291 11.34 4.37 -6.91
CA THR A 291 11.60 4.76 -5.52
C THR A 291 10.49 4.36 -4.57
N ILE A 292 9.28 4.04 -5.06
CA ILE A 292 8.17 3.55 -4.21
C ILE A 292 8.59 2.29 -3.48
N GLN A 293 8.36 2.26 -2.18
CA GLN A 293 8.62 1.09 -1.36
C GLN A 293 7.35 0.24 -1.26
N ASN A 294 7.45 -1.06 -1.57
CA ASN A 294 6.33 -2.00 -1.52
C ASN A 294 6.44 -2.95 -0.31
N TYR A 295 5.35 -3.02 0.45
CA TYR A 295 5.22 -3.76 1.71
C TYR A 295 4.02 -4.70 1.64
N PRO A 296 4.12 -5.84 0.96
CA PRO A 296 2.99 -6.75 0.89
C PRO A 296 2.55 -7.18 2.28
N TYR A 297 1.24 -7.30 2.38
CA TYR A 297 0.52 -7.74 3.56
C TYR A 297 0.82 -9.21 3.87
N VAL A 298 1.18 -9.49 5.14
CA VAL A 298 1.38 -10.83 5.67
C VAL A 298 0.71 -10.97 7.04
N LEU A 299 0.19 -12.17 7.32
CA LEU A 299 -0.41 -12.48 8.62
C LEU A 299 0.61 -13.21 9.49
N LEU A 300 0.96 -12.65 10.66
CA LEU A 300 1.83 -13.34 11.63
C LEU A 300 1.01 -14.15 12.64
N GLY A 301 -0.07 -13.54 13.16
CA GLY A 301 -0.88 -14.12 14.22
C GLY A 301 -1.83 -15.23 13.76
N PHE A 302 -2.06 -15.38 12.44
CA PHE A 302 -3.20 -16.15 11.95
C PHE A 302 -2.94 -17.17 10.88
N THR A 303 -3.37 -18.37 11.21
CA THR A 303 -4.02 -19.29 10.29
C THR A 303 -5.51 -19.20 10.59
N VAL A 304 -6.25 -18.38 9.84
CA VAL A 304 -7.72 -18.35 9.90
C VAL A 304 -8.22 -19.79 9.65
N LEU A 305 -9.28 -20.21 10.36
CA LEU A 305 -9.76 -21.59 10.28
C LEU A 305 -9.99 -22.02 8.82
N PRO A 306 -9.68 -23.28 8.44
CA PRO A 306 -10.11 -23.83 7.16
C PRO A 306 -11.60 -23.55 6.97
N SER A 307 -11.98 -23.00 5.80
CA SER A 307 -13.33 -22.59 5.39
C SER A 307 -13.84 -21.18 5.75
N ALA A 308 -13.09 -20.34 6.48
CA ALA A 308 -13.47 -18.93 6.59
C ALA A 308 -12.90 -18.16 5.39
N THR A 309 -13.73 -17.82 4.41
CA THR A 309 -13.38 -16.86 3.35
C THR A 309 -13.20 -15.47 3.97
N PRO A 310 -11.98 -14.90 4.02
CA PRO A 310 -11.80 -13.55 4.52
C PRO A 310 -12.47 -12.55 3.56
N SER A 311 -12.95 -11.44 4.10
CA SER A 311 -13.44 -10.29 3.31
C SER A 311 -12.36 -9.67 2.41
N THR A 312 -11.11 -10.08 2.57
CA THR A 312 -9.91 -9.51 1.93
C THR A 312 -9.44 -10.31 0.70
N GLY A 313 -10.15 -11.38 0.31
CA GLY A 313 -9.85 -12.15 -0.91
C GLY A 313 -8.60 -13.04 -0.83
N LEU A 314 -7.83 -13.03 0.26
CA LEU A 314 -6.75 -13.99 0.53
C LEU A 314 -7.34 -15.25 1.16
N PRO A 315 -7.19 -16.46 0.61
CA PRO A 315 -7.74 -17.66 1.23
C PRO A 315 -6.97 -18.00 2.52
N ALA A 316 -7.54 -17.61 3.66
CA ALA A 316 -7.24 -18.04 5.02
C ALA A 316 -6.56 -19.42 5.16
N SER A 317 -7.16 -20.43 4.53
CA SER A 317 -6.72 -21.82 4.59
C SER A 317 -5.34 -22.06 3.97
N GLN A 318 -4.90 -21.22 3.01
CA GLN A 318 -3.59 -21.38 2.36
C GLN A 318 -2.44 -21.31 3.36
N TRP A 319 -2.56 -20.49 4.41
CA TRP A 319 -1.52 -20.32 5.41
C TRP A 319 -1.47 -21.48 6.41
N TYR A 320 -2.63 -22.04 6.78
CA TYR A 320 -2.70 -23.22 7.63
C TYR A 320 -2.18 -24.45 6.89
N ASP A 321 -2.61 -24.63 5.65
CA ASP A 321 -2.19 -25.75 4.82
C ASP A 321 -0.69 -25.68 4.52
N ASP A 322 -0.11 -24.47 4.40
CA ASP A 322 1.34 -24.26 4.31
C ASP A 322 2.06 -24.73 5.58
N ALA A 323 1.55 -24.35 6.75
CA ALA A 323 2.09 -24.84 8.03
C ALA A 323 2.00 -26.37 8.12
N VAL A 324 0.84 -26.97 7.83
CA VAL A 324 0.66 -28.44 7.86
C VAL A 324 1.66 -29.14 6.95
N ARG A 325 1.86 -28.66 5.72
CA ARG A 325 2.86 -29.20 4.78
C ARG A 325 4.28 -29.01 5.29
N TRP A 326 4.59 -27.86 5.87
CA TRP A 326 5.93 -27.59 6.41
C TRP A 326 6.23 -28.53 7.58
N TYR A 327 5.33 -28.66 8.55
CA TYR A 327 5.52 -29.53 9.72
C TYR A 327 5.56 -31.02 9.34
N SER A 328 4.80 -31.46 8.33
CA SER A 328 4.89 -32.86 7.87
C SER A 328 6.24 -33.20 7.25
N ALA A 329 6.93 -32.21 6.67
CA ALA A 329 8.30 -32.33 6.17
C ALA A 329 9.37 -32.13 7.25
N HIS A 330 9.02 -31.59 8.42
CA HIS A 330 9.93 -31.28 9.54
C HIS A 330 9.48 -32.00 10.82
N THR A 331 9.51 -33.33 10.79
CA THR A 331 8.95 -34.21 11.83
C THR A 331 9.62 -34.10 13.20
N GLN A 332 10.75 -33.40 13.31
CA GLN A 332 11.35 -33.02 14.58
C GLN A 332 10.54 -31.97 15.36
N TYR A 333 9.61 -31.29 14.71
CA TYR A 333 8.70 -30.32 15.33
C TYR A 333 7.27 -30.85 15.40
N ASN A 334 6.54 -30.46 16.44
CA ASN A 334 5.13 -30.78 16.59
C ASN A 334 4.28 -29.55 16.27
N ILE A 335 3.37 -29.67 15.30
CA ILE A 335 2.48 -28.57 14.93
C ILE A 335 1.57 -28.13 16.07
N GLU A 336 1.23 -29.02 17.00
CA GLU A 336 0.39 -28.62 18.13
C GLU A 336 1.10 -27.63 19.06
N THR A 337 2.40 -27.78 19.30
CA THR A 337 3.13 -26.87 20.20
C THR A 337 3.28 -25.45 19.66
N ALA A 338 2.99 -25.26 18.37
CA ALA A 338 2.94 -23.97 17.69
C ALA A 338 1.73 -23.10 18.10
N PHE A 339 0.73 -23.67 18.77
CA PHE A 339 -0.50 -23.00 19.19
C PHE A 339 -0.65 -23.04 20.71
N LEU A 340 -1.42 -22.10 21.24
CA LEU A 340 -1.88 -22.16 22.64
C LEU A 340 -3.16 -23.00 22.73
N HIS A 341 -3.35 -23.69 23.85
CA HIS A 341 -4.51 -24.53 24.14
C HIS A 341 -5.24 -24.11 25.42
N ARG A 342 -6.48 -24.61 25.56
CA ARG A 342 -7.30 -24.43 26.77
C ARG A 342 -6.59 -25.04 27.99
N LEU A 343 -6.53 -24.30 29.09
CA LEU A 343 -5.90 -24.79 30.33
C LEU A 343 -6.55 -26.08 30.82
N GLY A 344 -5.73 -27.07 31.15
CA GLY A 344 -6.19 -28.36 31.68
C GLY A 344 -6.78 -29.31 30.62
N GLN A 345 -6.71 -28.97 29.34
CA GLN A 345 -7.10 -29.84 28.22
C GLN A 345 -5.87 -30.41 27.50
N PRO A 346 -6.02 -31.50 26.71
CA PRO A 346 -4.94 -32.01 25.87
C PRO A 346 -4.45 -30.97 24.85
N ALA A 347 -3.15 -30.96 24.57
CA ALA A 347 -2.53 -30.13 23.54
C ALA A 347 -2.77 -30.73 22.14
N ASP A 348 -4.02 -30.69 21.68
CA ASP A 348 -4.45 -31.20 20.38
C ASP A 348 -5.24 -30.15 19.57
N ALA A 349 -5.52 -30.46 18.31
CA ALA A 349 -6.22 -29.55 17.41
C ALA A 349 -7.62 -29.13 17.88
N ALA A 350 -8.31 -29.95 18.70
CA ALA A 350 -9.65 -29.66 19.18
C ALA A 350 -9.66 -28.60 20.30
N HIS A 351 -8.55 -28.47 21.01
CA HIS A 351 -8.44 -27.62 22.20
C HIS A 351 -7.57 -26.37 22.01
N ARG A 352 -7.13 -26.07 20.79
CA ARG A 352 -6.45 -24.82 20.45
C ARG A 352 -7.34 -23.61 20.80
N LEU A 353 -6.73 -22.51 21.23
CA LEU A 353 -7.43 -21.26 21.51
C LEU A 353 -7.86 -20.59 20.21
N LYS A 354 -9.17 -20.32 20.08
CA LYS A 354 -9.79 -19.71 18.88
C LYS A 354 -10.71 -18.53 19.20
N PRO A 355 -10.18 -17.31 19.44
CA PRO A 355 -11.02 -16.13 19.54
C PRO A 355 -11.69 -15.80 18.20
N TYR A 356 -12.78 -15.04 18.28
CA TYR A 356 -13.48 -14.46 17.14
C TYR A 356 -12.98 -13.04 16.87
N GLY A 357 -12.58 -12.75 15.62
CA GLY A 357 -12.06 -11.45 15.19
C GLY A 357 -12.33 -11.20 13.71
N TRP A 358 -12.58 -9.95 13.34
CA TRP A 358 -12.77 -9.51 11.93
C TRP A 358 -13.65 -10.42 11.08
N ASN A 359 -14.78 -10.91 11.62
CA ASN A 359 -15.75 -11.83 11.02
C ASN A 359 -15.41 -13.35 11.02
N SER A 360 -14.24 -13.76 11.50
CA SER A 360 -13.79 -15.16 11.46
C SER A 360 -13.17 -15.63 12.78
N TYR A 361 -12.97 -16.94 12.91
CA TYR A 361 -12.20 -17.51 14.00
C TYR A 361 -10.74 -17.67 13.61
N VAL A 362 -9.86 -17.48 14.58
CA VAL A 362 -8.42 -17.46 14.38
C VAL A 362 -7.68 -18.20 15.48
N TRP A 363 -6.61 -18.94 15.16
CA TRP A 363 -5.81 -19.64 16.17
C TRP A 363 -4.80 -18.71 16.86
N VAL A 364 -4.63 -18.84 18.17
CA VAL A 364 -3.56 -18.13 18.92
C VAL A 364 -2.26 -18.93 18.86
N ILE A 365 -1.19 -18.29 18.41
CA ILE A 365 0.14 -18.91 18.29
C ILE A 365 0.91 -18.92 19.61
N ASN A 366 1.86 -19.84 19.74
CA ASN A 366 2.85 -19.86 20.81
C ASN A 366 4.18 -19.25 20.32
N PRO A 367 4.45 -17.95 20.55
CA PRO A 367 5.62 -17.29 19.98
C PRO A 367 6.97 -17.85 20.44
N GLY A 368 6.99 -18.58 21.55
CA GLY A 368 8.19 -19.23 22.08
C GLY A 368 8.47 -20.63 21.51
N ASP A 369 7.59 -21.19 20.68
CA ASP A 369 7.76 -22.54 20.13
C ASP A 369 8.88 -22.59 19.07
N PRO A 370 9.89 -23.49 19.20
CA PRO A 370 10.98 -23.60 18.24
C PRO A 370 10.53 -23.97 16.81
N GLY A 371 9.48 -24.78 16.67
CA GLY A 371 8.93 -25.16 15.38
C GLY A 371 8.25 -23.98 14.69
N LEU A 372 7.48 -23.19 15.43
CA LEU A 372 6.79 -22.00 14.93
C LEU A 372 7.81 -20.96 14.48
N ILE A 373 8.84 -20.73 15.30
CA ILE A 373 9.93 -19.80 14.97
C ILE A 373 10.59 -20.24 13.66
N ALA A 374 10.92 -21.52 13.51
CA ALA A 374 11.54 -22.06 12.29
C ALA A 374 10.63 -21.93 11.06
N TYR A 375 9.35 -22.30 11.19
CA TYR A 375 8.36 -22.18 10.13
C TYR A 375 8.16 -20.72 9.69
N GLN A 376 7.93 -19.81 10.63
CA GLN A 376 7.71 -18.39 10.32
C GLN A 376 8.97 -17.75 9.73
N THR A 377 10.16 -18.16 10.18
CA THR A 377 11.43 -17.71 9.58
C THR A 377 11.53 -18.12 8.11
N ASP A 378 11.21 -19.38 7.77
CA ASP A 378 11.18 -19.85 6.37
C ASP A 378 10.14 -19.09 5.54
N ARG A 379 8.91 -19.01 6.06
CA ARG A 379 7.79 -18.34 5.39
C ARG A 379 8.08 -16.86 5.12
N PHE A 380 8.57 -16.12 6.11
CA PHE A 380 8.88 -14.70 5.97
C PHE A 380 10.03 -14.45 5.01
N ARG A 381 11.05 -15.32 4.99
CA ARG A 381 12.09 -15.26 3.95
C ARG A 381 11.49 -15.38 2.56
N ARG A 382 10.62 -16.38 2.32
CA ARG A 382 9.96 -16.57 1.01
C ARG A 382 9.12 -15.35 0.60
N LEU A 383 8.35 -14.78 1.53
CA LEU A 383 7.46 -13.64 1.26
C LEU A 383 8.23 -12.33 1.07
N GLY A 384 9.36 -12.14 1.77
CA GLY A 384 10.17 -10.93 1.68
C GLY A 384 11.02 -10.84 0.41
N LEU A 385 11.16 -11.92 -0.37
CA LEU A 385 11.98 -11.91 -1.59
C LEU A 385 11.45 -10.90 -2.61
N GLY A 386 12.31 -9.94 -2.96
CA GLY A 386 12.00 -8.90 -3.96
C GLY A 386 11.08 -7.78 -3.46
N GLN A 387 10.82 -7.70 -2.16
CA GLN A 387 10.02 -6.66 -1.52
C GLN A 387 10.91 -5.65 -0.79
N ASP A 388 10.42 -4.43 -0.54
CA ASP A 388 11.13 -3.44 0.27
C ASP A 388 10.90 -3.67 1.78
N GLY A 389 9.76 -4.29 2.12
CA GLY A 389 9.42 -4.71 3.48
C GLY A 389 8.26 -5.69 3.51
N LEU A 390 7.83 -6.06 4.71
CA LEU A 390 6.62 -6.84 4.95
C LEU A 390 5.76 -6.10 5.96
N PHE A 391 4.49 -5.93 5.62
CA PHE A 391 3.50 -5.43 6.55
C PHE A 391 2.89 -6.60 7.30
N ILE A 392 3.02 -6.63 8.62
CA ILE A 392 2.38 -7.66 9.42
C ILE A 392 1.09 -7.11 9.97
N ASP A 393 -0.03 -7.73 9.63
CA ASP A 393 -1.25 -7.54 10.41
C ASP A 393 -1.26 -8.50 11.59
N VAL A 394 -1.33 -7.92 12.78
CA VAL A 394 -1.27 -8.65 14.05
C VAL A 394 -2.60 -8.43 14.78
N GLN A 395 -3.04 -9.43 15.53
CA GLN A 395 -4.18 -9.26 16.45
C GLN A 395 -3.80 -9.58 17.89
N ALA A 396 -2.51 -9.63 18.23
CA ALA A 396 -2.12 -10.16 19.54
C ALA A 396 -0.68 -9.85 20.02
N SER A 397 -0.21 -8.59 19.93
CA SER A 397 0.82 -8.11 20.87
C SER A 397 0.22 -7.38 22.08
N GLY A 398 -1.04 -6.93 21.98
CA GLY A 398 -1.70 -6.23 23.08
C GLY A 398 -2.27 -7.17 24.13
N ASP A 399 -2.85 -6.62 25.22
CA ASP A 399 -3.43 -7.40 26.32
C ASP A 399 -4.38 -8.50 25.79
N LEU A 400 -3.84 -9.71 25.65
CA LEU A 400 -4.52 -10.88 25.12
C LEU A 400 -5.88 -11.07 25.80
N ALA A 401 -5.96 -10.79 27.11
CA ALA A 401 -7.20 -10.94 27.87
C ALA A 401 -8.34 -10.01 27.39
N THR A 402 -8.01 -8.86 26.80
CA THR A 402 -8.99 -7.89 26.27
C THR A 402 -9.47 -8.26 24.86
N PHE A 403 -8.67 -9.02 24.10
CA PHE A 403 -8.95 -9.39 22.70
C PHE A 403 -9.46 -10.82 22.51
N LEU A 404 -9.35 -11.70 23.50
CA LEU A 404 -9.91 -13.04 23.45
C LEU A 404 -11.43 -13.01 23.68
N LYS A 405 -12.18 -12.67 22.62
CA LYS A 405 -13.64 -12.69 22.62
C LYS A 405 -14.16 -13.92 21.90
N ASP A 406 -15.23 -14.52 22.40
CA ASP A 406 -16.01 -15.51 21.66
C ASP A 406 -16.88 -14.83 20.59
N SER A 407 -17.62 -15.63 19.80
CA SER A 407 -18.53 -15.10 18.77
C SER A 407 -19.70 -14.26 19.30
N THR A 408 -19.91 -14.21 20.62
CA THR A 408 -20.91 -13.35 21.27
C THR A 408 -20.31 -12.04 21.78
N GLY A 409 -19.01 -11.81 21.53
CA GLY A 409 -18.28 -10.64 22.00
C GLY A 409 -17.92 -10.70 23.49
N ARG A 410 -18.11 -11.85 24.16
CA ARG A 410 -17.79 -12.03 25.58
C ARG A 410 -16.33 -12.47 25.73
N SER A 411 -15.62 -11.85 26.66
CA SER A 411 -14.25 -12.25 27.06
C SER A 411 -14.23 -13.46 28.01
N SER A 412 -15.39 -13.97 28.40
CA SER A 412 -15.53 -14.94 29.50
C SER A 412 -15.00 -16.34 29.20
N GLU A 413 -14.77 -16.71 27.93
CA GLU A 413 -14.25 -18.03 27.59
C GLU A 413 -12.72 -18.13 27.84
N TYR A 414 -12.01 -17.00 27.92
CA TYR A 414 -10.55 -16.96 28.04
C TYR A 414 -10.09 -15.82 28.98
N THR A 415 -10.27 -15.99 30.29
CA THR A 415 -9.58 -15.12 31.25
C THR A 415 -8.06 -15.39 31.19
N SER A 416 -7.22 -14.42 31.57
CA SER A 416 -5.77 -14.62 31.69
C SER A 416 -5.37 -15.79 32.61
N SER A 417 -6.30 -16.27 33.43
CA SER A 417 -6.19 -17.45 34.29
C SER A 417 -6.67 -18.77 33.66
N ALA A 418 -7.29 -18.76 32.47
CA ALA A 418 -7.89 -19.92 31.81
C ALA A 418 -7.07 -20.47 30.61
N THR A 419 -5.88 -19.92 30.37
CA THR A 419 -4.95 -20.35 29.31
C THR A 419 -3.75 -21.06 29.91
N SER A 420 -3.37 -22.24 29.41
CA SER A 420 -2.14 -22.90 29.83
C SER A 420 -0.93 -22.23 29.18
N TRP A 421 -0.46 -21.15 29.80
CA TRP A 421 0.90 -20.60 29.66
C TRP A 421 1.30 -20.10 28.24
N PRO A 422 2.16 -19.08 28.11
CA PRO A 422 2.85 -18.32 29.17
C PRO A 422 1.97 -17.31 29.92
N PRO A 423 2.32 -16.93 31.17
CA PRO A 423 1.80 -15.71 31.78
C PRO A 423 2.03 -14.55 30.83
N SER A 424 1.11 -13.59 30.82
CA SER A 424 1.06 -12.49 29.86
C SER A 424 2.43 -11.86 29.59
N GLY A 425 3.23 -11.60 30.64
CA GLY A 425 4.59 -11.04 30.50
C GLY A 425 5.59 -11.89 29.68
N GLN A 426 5.57 -13.22 29.84
CA GLN A 426 6.47 -14.10 29.07
C GLN A 426 6.01 -14.20 27.60
N TYR A 427 4.70 -14.25 27.36
CA TYR A 427 4.18 -14.25 25.99
C TYR A 427 4.64 -13.01 25.20
N PHE A 428 4.52 -11.81 25.80
CA PHE A 428 4.98 -10.58 25.14
C PHE A 428 6.49 -10.58 24.91
N THR A 429 7.26 -11.12 25.85
CA THR A 429 8.71 -11.25 25.71
C THR A 429 9.07 -12.15 24.53
N ASP A 430 8.40 -13.30 24.41
CA ASP A 430 8.61 -14.26 23.32
C ASP A 430 8.12 -13.71 21.98
N TYR A 431 7.04 -12.93 21.97
CA TYR A 431 6.52 -12.27 20.78
C TYR A 431 7.50 -11.23 20.23
N ALA A 432 8.06 -10.37 21.09
CA ALA A 432 9.12 -9.44 20.72
C ALA A 432 10.36 -10.18 20.19
N ALA A 433 10.70 -11.33 20.79
CA ALA A 433 11.81 -12.16 20.33
C ALA A 433 11.54 -12.80 18.96
N LEU A 434 10.30 -13.24 18.70
CA LEU A 434 9.86 -13.72 17.39
C LEU A 434 9.99 -12.61 16.35
N LEU A 435 9.45 -11.42 16.59
CA LEU A 435 9.55 -10.27 15.67
C LEU A 435 11.01 -9.94 15.34
N ARG A 436 11.90 -9.94 16.34
CA ARG A 436 13.34 -9.74 16.13
C ARG A 436 13.94 -10.83 15.23
N THR A 437 13.55 -12.08 15.45
CA THR A 437 13.99 -13.22 14.65
C THR A 437 13.53 -13.09 13.20
N LEU A 438 12.27 -12.74 12.98
CA LEU A 438 11.70 -12.54 11.65
C LEU A 438 12.35 -11.35 10.94
N LYS A 439 12.55 -10.24 11.65
CA LYS A 439 13.26 -9.07 11.12
C LYS A 439 14.67 -9.43 10.67
N ASN A 440 15.41 -10.21 11.46
CA ASN A 440 16.73 -10.71 11.08
C ASN A 440 16.67 -11.67 9.88
N ALA A 441 15.62 -12.49 9.80
CA ALA A 441 15.45 -13.48 8.74
C ALA A 441 15.27 -12.85 7.36
N ILE A 442 14.54 -11.73 7.29
CA ILE A 442 14.30 -10.98 6.04
C ILE A 442 15.40 -9.94 5.75
N GLY A 443 16.30 -9.68 6.71
CA GLY A 443 17.47 -8.85 6.53
C GLY A 443 17.17 -7.35 6.45
N ALA A 444 17.66 -6.69 5.40
CA ALA A 444 17.56 -5.24 5.24
C ALA A 444 16.12 -4.75 5.03
N THR A 445 15.21 -5.62 4.56
CA THR A 445 13.80 -5.28 4.32
C THR A 445 13.09 -4.95 5.63
N MET A 446 12.26 -3.91 5.65
CA MET A 446 11.59 -3.46 6.87
C MET A 446 10.45 -4.42 7.28
N LEU A 447 10.27 -4.64 8.58
CA LEU A 447 9.17 -5.40 9.14
C LEU A 447 8.24 -4.43 9.87
N GLN A 448 7.00 -4.30 9.43
CA GLN A 448 6.07 -3.29 9.94
C GLN A 448 4.82 -3.94 10.54
N PRO A 449 4.80 -4.23 11.86
CA PRO A 449 3.61 -4.69 12.56
C PRO A 449 2.53 -3.62 12.68
N ASN A 450 1.27 -4.02 12.52
CA ASN A 450 0.08 -3.22 12.78
C ASN A 450 -0.25 -3.19 14.27
N THR A 451 0.14 -2.15 14.99
CA THR A 451 -0.15 -2.07 16.43
C THR A 451 -1.44 -1.32 16.75
N GLY A 452 -2.14 -0.73 15.78
CA GLY A 452 -3.30 0.11 16.08
C GLY A 452 -3.02 1.22 17.11
N MET A 453 -3.93 1.43 18.06
CA MET A 453 -3.79 2.40 19.18
C MET A 453 -2.99 1.89 20.40
N TYR A 454 -2.23 0.81 20.24
CA TYR A 454 -1.42 0.23 21.31
C TYR A 454 -0.39 1.22 21.86
N ASN A 455 -0.36 1.36 23.19
CA ASN A 455 0.37 2.40 23.90
C ASN A 455 0.90 1.97 25.29
N PHE A 456 1.28 0.70 25.44
CA PHE A 456 1.92 0.17 26.66
C PHE A 456 3.29 -0.44 26.38
N ASP A 457 4.08 -0.67 27.44
CA ASP A 457 5.50 -1.04 27.31
C ASP A 457 5.77 -2.33 26.52
N PRO A 458 4.98 -3.41 26.64
CA PRO A 458 5.05 -4.55 25.74
C PRO A 458 5.00 -4.19 24.25
N ASP A 459 4.09 -3.30 23.84
CA ASP A 459 3.98 -2.87 22.44
C ASP A 459 5.26 -2.16 21.98
N PHE A 460 5.84 -1.34 22.87
CA PHE A 460 7.10 -0.67 22.58
C PHE A 460 8.23 -1.67 22.34
N ALA A 461 8.27 -2.77 23.09
CA ALA A 461 9.27 -3.82 22.89
C ALA A 461 9.10 -4.50 21.52
N ASP A 462 7.86 -4.72 21.09
CA ASP A 462 7.53 -5.33 19.80
C ASP A 462 7.91 -4.44 18.62
N VAL A 463 7.50 -3.17 18.63
CA VAL A 463 7.85 -2.22 17.57
C VAL A 463 9.35 -1.92 17.54
N SER A 464 10.01 -1.93 18.71
CA SER A 464 11.47 -1.82 18.79
C SER A 464 12.16 -3.05 18.19
N ALA A 465 11.61 -4.26 18.40
CA ALA A 465 12.13 -5.49 17.83
C ALA A 465 11.96 -5.55 16.30
N ALA A 466 10.84 -5.05 15.79
CA ALA A 466 10.58 -4.97 14.35
C ALA A 466 11.35 -3.82 13.66
N GLY A 467 11.60 -2.72 14.40
CA GLY A 467 12.21 -1.49 13.89
C GLY A 467 11.26 -0.59 13.11
N ALA A 468 9.98 -0.96 13.02
CA ALA A 468 8.92 -0.15 12.47
C ALA A 468 7.56 -0.49 13.11
N THR A 469 6.55 0.34 12.86
CA THR A 469 5.16 0.09 13.23
C THR A 469 4.19 0.80 12.30
N HIS A 470 3.01 0.23 12.15
CA HIS A 470 1.82 0.87 11.59
C HIS A 470 0.81 1.09 12.71
N MET A 471 0.47 2.35 12.97
CA MET A 471 -0.36 2.73 14.11
C MET A 471 -1.74 3.20 13.64
N GLU A 472 -2.69 2.27 13.50
CA GLU A 472 -4.08 2.62 13.15
C GLU A 472 -4.76 3.47 14.21
N LYS A 473 -5.63 4.36 13.74
CA LYS A 473 -6.41 5.33 14.53
C LYS A 473 -5.56 6.29 15.37
N ALA A 474 -4.25 6.34 15.21
CA ALA A 474 -3.39 7.09 16.11
C ALA A 474 -3.63 8.62 16.02
N ASN A 475 -4.12 9.13 14.89
CA ASN A 475 -4.49 10.54 14.67
C ASN A 475 -6.01 10.75 14.63
N ASN A 476 -6.80 9.84 15.21
CA ASN A 476 -8.25 9.97 15.26
C ASN A 476 -8.67 11.27 15.99
N PRO A 477 -9.37 12.20 15.33
CA PRO A 477 -9.73 13.50 15.90
C PRO A 477 -10.71 13.41 17.07
N LEU A 478 -11.44 12.29 17.19
CA LEU A 478 -12.39 12.03 18.29
C LEU A 478 -11.74 11.34 19.50
N TYR A 479 -10.45 11.01 19.42
CA TYR A 479 -9.75 10.37 20.52
C TYR A 479 -9.27 11.40 21.55
N THR A 480 -9.62 11.18 22.81
CA THR A 480 -9.28 12.08 23.94
C THR A 480 -7.83 11.97 24.40
N GLY A 481 -7.14 10.89 24.03
CA GLY A 481 -5.76 10.62 24.43
C GLY A 481 -4.70 11.08 23.43
N LEU A 482 -5.06 11.93 22.45
CA LEU A 482 -4.16 12.31 21.35
C LEU A 482 -2.78 12.85 21.83
N PRO A 483 -2.66 13.69 22.89
CA PRO A 483 -1.36 14.11 23.40
C PRO A 483 -0.49 12.97 23.96
N ALA A 484 -1.12 11.95 24.56
CA ALA A 484 -0.41 10.76 25.01
C ALA A 484 0.07 9.93 23.81
N THR A 485 -0.75 9.79 22.77
CA THR A 485 -0.36 9.16 21.50
C THR A 485 0.82 9.89 20.85
N TRP A 486 0.82 11.22 20.81
CA TRP A 486 1.95 11.98 20.29
C TRP A 486 3.24 11.71 21.06
N SER A 487 3.17 11.68 22.39
CA SER A 487 4.32 11.39 23.25
C SER A 487 4.83 9.95 23.04
N TRP A 488 3.92 9.02 22.74
CA TRP A 488 4.26 7.64 22.39
C TRP A 488 4.98 7.55 21.03
N ILE A 489 4.52 8.29 20.03
CA ILE A 489 5.18 8.41 18.72
C ILE A 489 6.57 9.04 18.88
N ASP A 490 6.70 10.11 19.69
CA ASP A 490 7.99 10.73 20.01
C ASP A 490 8.97 9.71 20.62
N LYS A 491 8.50 8.84 21.54
CA LYS A 491 9.29 7.74 22.13
C LYS A 491 9.78 6.75 21.06
N MET A 492 8.92 6.34 20.13
CA MET A 492 9.27 5.41 19.04
C MET A 492 10.27 6.01 18.05
N LEU A 493 10.02 7.23 17.59
CA LEU A 493 10.94 7.94 16.70
C LEU A 493 12.31 8.15 17.35
N GLY A 494 12.34 8.49 18.64
CA GLY A 494 13.58 8.61 19.42
C GLY A 494 14.36 7.29 19.53
N ALA A 495 13.68 6.14 19.48
CA ALA A 495 14.28 4.81 19.41
C ALA A 495 14.61 4.35 17.99
N SER A 496 14.57 5.25 16.99
CA SER A 496 14.80 4.96 15.57
C SER A 496 13.80 3.96 14.95
N VAL A 497 12.63 3.80 15.56
CA VAL A 497 11.52 3.01 15.01
C VAL A 497 10.87 3.83 13.89
N SER A 498 10.64 3.20 12.73
CA SER A 498 9.90 3.82 11.64
C SER A 498 8.40 3.76 11.93
N VAL A 499 7.69 4.88 11.94
CA VAL A 499 6.28 4.96 12.31
C VAL A 499 5.47 5.34 11.08
N ASN A 500 4.56 4.47 10.67
CA ASN A 500 3.49 4.82 9.76
C ASN A 500 2.29 5.29 10.58
N PHE A 501 2.02 6.60 10.51
CA PHE A 501 0.99 7.30 11.26
C PHE A 501 -0.32 7.29 10.48
N VAL A 502 -1.32 6.56 10.99
CA VAL A 502 -2.48 6.15 10.20
C VAL A 502 -3.76 6.60 10.89
N ASP A 503 -4.62 7.25 10.12
CA ASP A 503 -5.99 7.47 10.56
C ASP A 503 -6.89 6.34 10.12
N ALA A 504 -7.74 5.88 11.05
CA ALA A 504 -8.86 5.04 10.72
C ALA A 504 -10.09 5.53 11.49
N LEU A 505 -10.65 6.64 11.04
CA LEU A 505 -12.10 6.76 11.07
C LEU A 505 -12.65 5.73 10.09
N ASP A 506 -13.20 4.63 10.61
CA ASP A 506 -13.91 3.71 9.74
C ASP A 506 -15.17 4.38 9.13
N TYR A 507 -15.79 3.75 8.13
CA TYR A 507 -16.99 4.29 7.49
C TYR A 507 -18.12 4.59 8.48
N SER A 508 -18.19 3.85 9.60
CA SER A 508 -19.16 4.08 10.67
C SER A 508 -18.76 5.28 11.54
N ASP A 509 -17.48 5.45 11.83
CA ASP A 509 -16.91 6.62 12.50
C ASP A 509 -17.21 7.87 11.67
N MET A 510 -16.92 7.90 10.37
CA MET A 510 -17.21 9.05 9.50
C MET A 510 -18.70 9.43 9.45
N ASN A 511 -19.59 8.43 9.37
CA ASN A 511 -21.04 8.68 9.43
C ASN A 511 -21.49 9.18 10.81
N SER A 512 -20.87 8.71 11.89
CA SER A 512 -21.11 9.20 13.24
C SER A 512 -20.60 10.63 13.46
N VAL A 513 -19.50 10.98 12.78
CA VAL A 513 -18.86 12.29 12.86
C VAL A 513 -19.72 13.36 12.18
N LYS A 514 -20.46 13.04 11.11
CA LYS A 514 -21.47 13.93 10.48
C LYS A 514 -22.49 14.45 11.49
N LEU A 515 -22.90 13.60 12.44
CA LEU A 515 -23.87 13.98 13.48
C LEU A 515 -23.23 14.81 14.61
N ARG A 516 -21.90 14.71 14.79
CA ARG A 516 -21.18 15.34 15.90
C ARG A 516 -20.59 16.70 15.52
N LEU A 517 -19.97 16.86 14.34
CA LEU A 517 -19.23 18.06 13.89
C LEU A 517 -20.09 19.24 13.39
N GLY A 518 -21.38 19.04 13.09
CA GLY A 518 -22.24 20.09 12.50
C GLY A 518 -21.89 20.48 11.05
N GLY A 519 -22.79 21.18 10.34
CA GLY A 519 -22.58 21.62 8.96
C GLY A 519 -22.80 20.54 7.88
N SER A 520 -22.38 20.80 6.63
CA SER A 520 -22.48 19.83 5.53
C SER A 520 -21.45 18.71 5.70
N ALA A 521 -21.72 17.53 5.13
CA ALA A 521 -20.82 16.37 5.18
C ALA A 521 -19.42 16.70 4.63
N ASP A 522 -19.33 17.48 3.55
CA ASP A 522 -18.05 17.91 2.98
C ASP A 522 -17.30 18.86 3.91
N SER A 523 -17.98 19.81 4.55
CA SER A 523 -17.34 20.70 5.51
C SER A 523 -16.77 19.94 6.72
N ALA A 524 -17.49 18.94 7.22
CA ALA A 524 -17.05 18.11 8.34
C ALA A 524 -15.85 17.25 7.94
N PHE A 525 -15.92 16.63 6.76
CA PHE A 525 -14.81 15.89 6.16
C PHE A 525 -13.55 16.75 6.04
N HIS A 526 -13.70 17.98 5.55
CA HIS A 526 -12.58 18.90 5.43
C HIS A 526 -11.94 19.23 6.79
N ARG A 527 -12.74 19.44 7.84
CA ARG A 527 -12.19 19.72 9.17
C ARG A 527 -11.40 18.54 9.74
N ILE A 528 -11.93 17.33 9.56
CA ILE A 528 -11.29 16.08 9.99
C ILE A 528 -9.93 15.91 9.35
N LYS A 529 -9.84 16.04 8.02
CA LYS A 529 -8.58 15.85 7.30
C LYS A 529 -7.55 16.92 7.61
N MET A 530 -7.97 18.16 7.85
CA MET A 530 -7.06 19.20 8.38
C MET A 530 -6.52 18.81 9.76
N MET A 531 -7.38 18.29 10.64
CA MET A 531 -6.99 17.83 11.97
C MET A 531 -6.00 16.66 11.91
N GLU A 532 -6.22 15.69 11.03
CA GLU A 532 -5.30 14.57 10.80
C GLU A 532 -3.91 15.05 10.34
N LEU A 533 -3.87 15.94 9.33
CA LEU A 533 -2.62 16.49 8.80
C LEU A 533 -1.89 17.36 9.84
N ALA A 534 -2.61 18.20 10.58
CA ALA A 534 -2.04 19.02 11.64
C ALA A 534 -1.52 18.16 12.81
N SER A 535 -2.21 17.06 13.14
CA SER A 535 -1.78 16.08 14.14
C SER A 535 -0.48 15.38 13.74
N TYR A 536 -0.30 15.05 12.45
CA TYR A 536 1.00 14.56 11.94
C TYR A 536 2.14 15.54 12.22
N TYR A 537 1.91 16.82 11.95
CA TYR A 537 2.91 17.86 12.20
C TYR A 537 3.21 18.08 13.70
N MET A 538 2.34 17.64 14.61
CA MET A 538 2.64 17.66 16.06
C MET A 538 3.74 16.70 16.50
N VAL A 539 4.06 15.68 15.68
CA VAL A 539 5.08 14.65 15.97
C VAL A 539 6.18 14.55 14.92
N VAL A 540 6.09 15.30 13.81
CA VAL A 540 7.11 15.26 12.75
C VAL A 540 8.51 15.58 13.31
N PRO A 541 9.51 14.72 13.11
CA PRO A 541 10.88 15.01 13.54
C PRO A 541 11.53 16.01 12.57
N HIS A 542 12.71 16.54 12.92
CA HIS A 542 13.46 17.42 12.01
C HIS A 542 13.80 16.72 10.67
N SER A 543 14.05 15.41 10.71
CA SER A 543 14.27 14.56 9.53
C SER A 543 13.20 13.46 9.46
N PRO A 544 12.15 13.61 8.61
CA PRO A 544 10.96 12.76 8.62
C PRO A 544 11.15 11.38 7.97
N ASP A 545 12.38 10.92 7.71
CA ASP A 545 12.65 9.65 7.02
C ASP A 545 12.07 8.40 7.71
N LYS A 546 11.73 8.55 8.99
CA LYS A 546 11.16 7.51 9.85
C LYS A 546 9.69 7.73 10.18
N LEU A 547 9.04 8.74 9.61
CA LEU A 547 7.63 9.03 9.91
C LEU A 547 6.83 9.18 8.61
N GLN A 548 6.00 8.19 8.30
CA GLN A 548 5.06 8.24 7.19
C GLN A 548 3.67 8.70 7.65
N LEU A 549 2.95 9.36 6.75
CA LEU A 549 1.55 9.74 6.92
C LEU A 549 0.68 8.95 5.95
N GLN A 550 -0.39 8.38 6.46
CA GLN A 550 -1.51 7.91 5.66
C GLN A 550 -2.79 8.68 6.01
N LEU A 551 -3.34 9.36 5.00
CA LEU A 551 -4.64 10.07 5.10
C LEU A 551 -5.76 9.39 4.31
N VAL A 552 -5.45 8.38 3.49
CA VAL A 552 -6.43 7.72 2.62
C VAL A 552 -7.07 6.54 3.34
N ASN A 553 -8.23 6.81 3.93
CA ASN A 553 -9.13 5.83 4.51
C ASN A 553 -10.58 5.98 4.00
N GLU A 554 -10.84 6.87 3.04
CA GLU A 554 -12.17 7.09 2.46
C GLU A 554 -12.24 6.53 1.04
N TRP A 555 -12.70 5.28 0.95
CA TRP A 555 -12.61 4.47 -0.26
C TRP A 555 -13.62 4.79 -1.36
N SER A 556 -14.56 5.70 -1.07
CA SER A 556 -15.65 6.10 -1.97
C SER A 556 -15.41 7.43 -2.68
N ARG A 557 -14.34 8.16 -2.35
CA ARG A 557 -13.99 9.43 -3.01
C ARG A 557 -12.81 9.26 -3.97
N PRO A 558 -12.78 9.97 -5.12
CA PRO A 558 -11.64 9.91 -6.04
C PRO A 558 -10.35 10.27 -5.32
N PHE A 559 -9.28 9.51 -5.55
CA PHE A 559 -8.01 9.71 -4.85
C PHE A 559 -7.41 11.12 -5.02
N SER A 560 -7.76 11.83 -6.11
CA SER A 560 -7.47 13.26 -6.31
C SER A 560 -8.22 14.19 -5.35
N THR A 561 -8.57 13.71 -4.15
CA THR A 561 -9.24 14.56 -3.17
C THR A 561 -8.36 15.76 -2.85
N VAL A 562 -9.06 16.86 -2.67
CA VAL A 562 -8.60 18.22 -2.44
C VAL A 562 -7.47 18.31 -1.39
N TRP A 563 -7.40 17.36 -0.45
CA TRP A 563 -6.41 17.27 0.62
C TRP A 563 -4.98 16.93 0.22
N ILE A 564 -4.77 16.20 -0.88
CA ILE A 564 -3.39 15.89 -1.30
C ILE A 564 -2.66 17.17 -1.66
N THR A 565 -3.35 18.14 -2.26
CA THR A 565 -2.76 19.45 -2.55
C THR A 565 -2.38 20.22 -1.28
N ALA A 566 -3.16 20.12 -0.19
CA ALA A 566 -2.78 20.72 1.11
C ALA A 566 -1.63 19.97 1.78
N GLN A 567 -1.60 18.64 1.67
CA GLN A 567 -0.51 17.79 2.14
C GLN A 567 0.80 18.08 1.39
N GLU A 568 0.72 18.44 0.11
CA GLU A 568 1.86 18.79 -0.73
C GLU A 568 2.40 20.22 -0.46
N ALA A 569 1.68 21.04 0.32
CA ALA A 569 2.13 22.37 0.65
C ALA A 569 3.38 22.32 1.55
N ASN A 570 4.47 22.91 1.07
CA ASN A 570 5.72 22.99 1.80
C ASN A 570 5.62 23.94 2.99
N ILE A 571 5.25 23.39 4.15
CA ILE A 571 5.24 24.07 5.44
C ILE A 571 6.64 24.18 6.08
N GLY A 572 7.62 23.48 5.51
CA GLY A 572 9.00 23.48 5.93
C GLY A 572 9.34 22.50 7.06
N HIS A 573 10.37 22.80 7.83
CA HIS A 573 10.89 21.96 8.92
C HIS A 573 10.46 22.49 10.29
N PRO A 574 10.21 21.61 11.28
CA PRO A 574 9.89 22.06 12.62
C PRO A 574 11.08 22.85 13.20
N THR A 575 10.80 24.01 13.79
CA THR A 575 11.80 24.90 14.43
C THR A 575 11.75 24.83 15.94
N ALA A 576 10.66 24.27 16.49
CA ALA A 576 10.45 24.09 17.91
C ALA A 576 9.78 22.74 18.20
N THR A 577 9.88 22.30 19.45
CA THR A 577 9.05 21.22 19.97
C THR A 577 7.60 21.68 20.07
N ARG A 578 6.66 20.73 20.04
CA ARG A 578 5.25 20.96 20.34
C ARG A 578 5.11 21.62 21.72
N GLN A 579 4.23 22.62 21.84
CA GLN A 579 3.93 23.33 23.08
C GLN A 579 2.42 23.40 23.32
N GLN A 580 1.99 23.28 24.57
CA GLN A 580 0.62 23.60 24.96
C GLN A 580 0.51 25.10 25.29
N LEU A 581 -0.52 25.77 24.78
CA LEU A 581 -0.80 27.16 25.14
C LEU A 581 -1.17 27.26 26.63
N SER A 582 -0.73 28.34 27.28
CA SER A 582 -1.03 28.57 28.70
C SER A 582 -2.52 28.82 28.93
N GLU A 583 -2.99 28.46 30.12
CA GLU A 583 -4.39 28.71 30.54
C GLU A 583 -4.77 30.20 30.49
N SER A 584 -3.79 31.12 30.55
CA SER A 584 -4.00 32.57 30.38
C SER A 584 -4.37 32.99 28.96
N VAL A 585 -4.08 32.17 27.95
CA VAL A 585 -4.49 32.41 26.56
C VAL A 585 -5.85 31.78 26.29
N VAL A 586 -6.00 30.51 26.66
CA VAL A 586 -7.26 29.77 26.55
C VAL A 586 -7.36 28.78 27.71
N SER A 587 -8.46 28.83 28.48
CA SER A 587 -8.70 27.90 29.61
C SER A 587 -9.98 27.08 29.44
N THR A 588 -11.08 27.70 29.02
CA THR A 588 -12.37 27.03 28.82
C THR A 588 -13.03 27.39 27.49
N ASP A 589 -13.88 26.49 26.99
CA ASP A 589 -14.79 26.79 25.89
C ASP A 589 -16.04 27.57 26.36
N PRO A 590 -16.94 28.00 25.44
CA PRO A 590 -18.18 28.70 25.80
C PRO A 590 -19.15 27.93 26.71
N PHE A 591 -18.93 26.62 26.93
CA PHE A 591 -19.71 25.77 27.82
C PHE A 591 -19.02 25.53 29.17
N GLY A 592 -17.88 26.19 29.42
CA GLY A 592 -17.11 26.04 30.65
C GLY A 592 -16.26 24.77 30.70
N GLN A 593 -16.11 24.04 29.58
CA GLN A 593 -15.29 22.84 29.53
C GLN A 593 -13.82 23.23 29.41
N ARG A 594 -12.94 22.59 30.18
CA ARG A 594 -11.50 22.78 30.06
C ARG A 594 -11.03 22.38 28.67
N VAL A 595 -10.26 23.25 28.04
CA VAL A 595 -9.68 23.00 26.72
C VAL A 595 -8.16 22.97 26.79
N ALA A 596 -7.56 22.18 25.90
CA ALA A 596 -6.13 22.24 25.64
C ALA A 596 -5.93 22.63 24.18
N VAL A 597 -4.99 23.53 23.92
CA VAL A 597 -4.58 23.91 22.57
C VAL A 597 -3.09 23.72 22.46
N PHE A 598 -2.67 23.02 21.41
CA PHE A 598 -1.26 22.76 21.12
C PHE A 598 -0.85 23.51 19.87
N GLN A 599 0.38 24.00 19.87
CA GLN A 599 0.99 24.61 18.69
C GLN A 599 2.39 24.06 18.45
N ARG A 600 2.84 24.16 17.20
CA ARG A 600 4.21 23.87 16.82
C ARG A 600 4.65 24.76 15.66
N ASP A 601 5.81 25.37 15.83
CA ASP A 601 6.39 26.26 14.82
C ASP A 601 7.22 25.47 13.79
N PHE A 602 7.10 25.90 12.54
CA PHE A 602 7.87 25.47 11.40
C PHE A 602 8.49 26.68 10.73
N ASP A 603 9.57 26.52 9.96
CA ASP A 603 10.21 27.67 9.34
C ASP A 603 9.30 28.41 8.34
N ARG A 604 8.27 27.76 7.79
CA ARG A 604 7.28 28.39 6.87
C ARG A 604 5.85 28.38 7.39
N ALA A 605 5.57 27.82 8.56
CA ALA A 605 4.20 27.73 9.07
C ALA A 605 4.11 27.68 10.59
N LEU A 606 2.91 27.87 11.12
CA LEU A 606 2.51 27.56 12.48
C LEU A 606 1.36 26.57 12.42
N VAL A 607 1.50 25.44 13.08
CA VAL A 607 0.45 24.42 13.19
C VAL A 607 -0.20 24.56 14.55
N ILE A 608 -1.54 24.61 14.59
CA ILE A 608 -2.33 24.74 15.82
C ILE A 608 -3.40 23.66 15.83
N VAL A 609 -3.49 22.93 16.94
CA VAL A 609 -4.41 21.80 17.12
C VAL A 609 -5.18 21.95 18.43
N ARG A 610 -6.50 21.87 18.37
CA ARG A 610 -7.38 21.72 19.54
C ARG A 610 -7.92 20.28 19.59
N PRO A 611 -7.26 19.36 20.32
CA PRO A 611 -7.78 18.02 20.51
C PRO A 611 -9.05 18.03 21.39
N GLN A 612 -9.82 16.96 21.34
CA GLN A 612 -10.92 16.73 22.27
C GLN A 612 -10.40 16.48 23.69
N THR A 613 -11.07 17.06 24.69
CA THR A 613 -10.76 16.87 26.11
C THR A 613 -11.93 16.18 26.84
N GLY A 614 -11.77 14.92 27.25
CA GLY A 614 -12.77 14.21 28.07
C GLY A 614 -13.91 13.50 27.29
N TRP A 615 -14.69 12.68 28.03
CA TRP A 615 -15.74 11.81 27.50
C TRP A 615 -17.15 12.34 27.83
N GLY A 616 -18.03 12.39 26.82
CA GLY A 616 -19.48 12.64 26.97
C GLY A 616 -19.87 14.11 27.16
N THR A 617 -20.65 14.65 26.20
CA THR A 617 -21.18 16.05 26.10
C THR A 617 -20.26 17.11 25.47
N GLN A 618 -19.36 16.71 24.58
CA GLN A 618 -18.61 17.62 23.72
C GLN A 618 -19.46 18.11 22.54
N ARG A 619 -19.47 19.42 22.28
CA ARG A 619 -20.03 20.02 21.07
C ARG A 619 -18.90 20.31 20.09
N TYR A 620 -19.18 20.11 18.81
CA TYR A 620 -18.19 20.32 17.75
C TYR A 620 -18.71 21.27 16.66
N ASP A 621 -19.88 21.87 16.90
CA ASP A 621 -20.44 22.94 16.07
C ASP A 621 -19.77 24.30 16.38
N ASP A 622 -20.18 25.34 15.65
CA ASP A 622 -19.66 26.71 15.79
C ASP A 622 -19.80 27.26 17.21
N ALA A 623 -20.76 26.79 18.01
CA ALA A 623 -20.96 27.27 19.38
C ALA A 623 -19.84 26.78 20.33
N SER A 624 -19.09 25.74 19.94
CA SER A 624 -17.91 25.28 20.68
C SER A 624 -16.65 26.10 20.38
N ALA A 625 -16.67 26.98 19.38
CA ALA A 625 -15.47 27.62 18.87
C ALA A 625 -14.82 28.56 19.90
N ILE A 626 -13.49 28.47 20.00
CA ILE A 626 -12.64 29.40 20.76
C ILE A 626 -11.83 30.24 19.78
N SER A 627 -11.50 31.47 20.17
CA SER A 627 -10.61 32.34 19.38
C SER A 627 -9.20 32.30 19.96
N ILE A 628 -8.23 31.97 19.12
CA ILE A 628 -6.82 31.87 19.48
C ILE A 628 -6.07 33.04 18.84
N PRO A 629 -5.47 33.95 19.63
CA PRO A 629 -4.64 35.01 19.09
C PRO A 629 -3.34 34.44 18.50
N LEU A 630 -2.92 35.01 17.36
CA LEU A 630 -1.70 34.60 16.67
C LEU A 630 -0.52 35.52 17.03
N PRO A 631 0.74 35.03 17.00
CA PRO A 631 1.91 35.86 17.23
C PRO A 631 1.96 37.04 16.25
N SER A 632 2.17 38.27 16.76
CA SER A 632 2.18 39.49 15.94
C SER A 632 3.47 39.70 15.14
N SER A 633 4.51 38.88 15.37
CA SER A 633 5.80 38.96 14.68
C SER A 633 5.74 38.53 13.21
N GLU A 634 4.65 37.89 12.79
CA GLU A 634 4.50 37.29 11.49
C GLU A 634 3.14 37.65 10.89
N THR A 635 3.04 37.63 9.56
CA THR A 635 1.75 37.69 8.87
C THR A 635 1.30 36.26 8.54
N TRP A 636 0.18 35.85 9.11
CA TRP A 636 -0.33 34.48 8.99
C TRP A 636 -1.45 34.41 7.95
N VAL A 637 -1.34 33.46 7.02
CA VAL A 637 -2.40 33.14 6.05
C VAL A 637 -2.82 31.68 6.23
N PRO A 638 -4.12 31.37 6.44
CA PRO A 638 -4.57 29.99 6.60
C PRO A 638 -4.36 29.17 5.33
N LEU A 639 -3.88 27.94 5.48
CA LEU A 639 -3.89 26.92 4.42
C LEU A 639 -5.29 26.29 4.35
N HIS A 640 -5.89 26.28 3.17
CA HIS A 640 -7.17 25.64 2.92
C HIS A 640 -7.00 24.19 2.48
N ALA A 641 -8.12 23.46 2.56
CA ALA A 641 -8.20 22.05 2.18
C ALA A 641 -7.68 21.79 0.77
N ASP A 642 -7.90 22.73 -0.15
CA ASP A 642 -7.54 22.66 -1.58
C ASP A 642 -6.12 23.11 -1.88
N GLY A 643 -5.32 23.35 -0.84
CA GLY A 643 -3.97 23.88 -0.96
C GLY A 643 -3.91 25.39 -1.18
N THR A 644 -5.05 26.07 -1.41
CA THR A 644 -5.05 27.52 -1.55
C THR A 644 -4.80 28.23 -0.22
N LEU A 645 -4.44 29.51 -0.28
CA LEU A 645 -4.23 30.33 0.90
C LEU A 645 -5.38 31.31 1.10
N GLY A 646 -5.79 31.45 2.35
CA GLY A 646 -6.76 32.45 2.77
C GLY A 646 -6.16 33.84 2.89
N SER A 647 -7.02 34.78 3.30
CA SER A 647 -6.61 36.14 3.63
C SER A 647 -5.78 36.18 4.93
N PRO A 648 -4.92 37.20 5.11
CA PRO A 648 -4.20 37.41 6.37
C PRO A 648 -5.11 37.48 7.58
N VAL A 649 -4.70 36.83 8.67
CA VAL A 649 -5.45 36.79 9.94
C VAL A 649 -4.54 37.09 11.14
N THR A 650 -5.13 37.67 12.18
CA THR A 650 -4.47 37.90 13.49
C THR A 650 -5.03 36.99 14.59
N THR A 651 -6.15 36.32 14.32
CA THR A 651 -6.79 35.35 15.20
C THR A 651 -7.31 34.17 14.37
N ILE A 652 -7.34 32.97 14.94
CA ILE A 652 -7.98 31.79 14.34
C ILE A 652 -9.08 31.28 15.27
N LYS A 653 -10.19 30.83 14.69
CA LYS A 653 -11.28 30.20 15.45
C LYS A 653 -11.22 28.69 15.28
N LEU A 654 -11.16 27.94 16.38
CA LEU A 654 -11.14 26.48 16.38
C LEU A 654 -12.29 25.92 17.22
N ARG A 655 -13.09 25.04 16.63
CA ARG A 655 -14.06 24.19 17.33
C ARG A 655 -13.35 23.03 18.04
N ASN A 656 -14.10 22.26 18.81
CA ASN A 656 -13.56 21.04 19.40
C ASN A 656 -13.13 20.05 18.29
N ALA A 657 -12.00 19.37 18.48
CA ALA A 657 -11.39 18.46 17.48
C ALA A 657 -11.10 19.11 16.11
N GLU A 658 -10.64 20.38 16.12
CA GLU A 658 -10.30 21.14 14.92
C GLU A 658 -8.85 21.65 14.98
N ALA A 659 -8.26 21.88 13.81
CA ALA A 659 -6.90 22.39 13.66
C ALA A 659 -6.81 23.44 12.54
N ALA A 660 -5.71 24.18 12.55
CA ALA A 660 -5.32 25.07 11.49
C ALA A 660 -3.82 24.98 11.20
N ILE A 661 -3.47 25.08 9.92
CA ILE A 661 -2.10 25.29 9.45
C ILE A 661 -2.05 26.71 8.88
N LEU A 662 -1.15 27.53 9.42
CA LEU A 662 -1.02 28.94 9.11
C LEU A 662 0.33 29.18 8.45
N ILE A 663 0.35 29.55 7.17
CA ILE A 663 1.57 29.83 6.43
C ILE A 663 2.10 31.22 6.80
N LYS A 664 3.42 31.31 7.00
CA LYS A 664 4.15 32.56 7.19
C LYS A 664 4.28 33.28 5.86
N LYS A 665 3.64 34.43 5.72
CA LYS A 665 3.84 35.32 4.57
C LYS A 665 5.16 36.07 4.77
N ARG A 666 6.28 35.43 4.41
CA ARG A 666 7.60 36.09 4.45
C ARG A 666 7.56 37.35 3.59
N THR A 667 8.00 38.48 4.14
CA THR A 667 8.00 39.78 3.47
C THR A 667 9.10 39.94 2.42
N THR A 668 9.96 38.93 2.23
CA THR A 668 11.00 38.87 1.18
C THR A 668 11.38 37.43 0.88
#